data_AF-A0AAV7FHA4-F1
#
_entry.id   AF-A0AAV7FHA4-F1
#
_cell.length_a   1.000
_cell.length_b   1.000
_cell.length_c   1.000
_cell.angle_alpha   90.00
_cell.angle_beta   90.00
_cell.angle_gamma   90.00
#
_symmetry.space_group_name_H-M   'P 1'
#
loop_
_entity.id
_entity.type
_entity.pdbx_description
1 polymer ?
#
loop_
_entity_poly.entity_id
_entity_poly.type
_entity_poly.pdbx_seq_one_letter_code
_entity_poly.pdbx_strand_id
1 'polypeptide(L)'
;MEAPAFSYTSRYRLLLCRPLSRGYAGWSPGKPCFERRISLSVRAFSEDSTVTLLDYGAGNVRSVRNAIRHLGFDVKYVNKPEDILNANLLVFPGVGAFTSAMHVLNDNGLAEALCTYIEKDRPFLGICLGLQLLFESSEENGPVKGLGLIPGVVGRFDSSNGLRVPHIGWNGVQLTKESGILHDIEGQHIYFVHSYRALPSDANKDWVSSTCNYGDTFIASISRGNVHAVQFHPEKSGVMDVLTRHLQEDVPGCMLFADDIPLVDKTREGVEDGDVISRIQVGWLKWRNASGLLYDRKVPLKLKGKFYKMVVRPAMLYGAECWPLKEKHNTKLCVAEMRMVRWMSGFTLRDRIRNEHIHEKVGVAPVEDKIRESRLRWFGHIKRRPSDDPVRKVAVLDLTFVKKEVGLALLRNFLCPSTKSKLKRLASGKASRLAKRVIACLDVRANDSGDLVVTKGDQYDVREHTDENEVRNLGKPVELAGQYYSDGADEVTFLNITGFRDFPLADLPMLQVLRYTSENVFVPLAVGGGIRDFTDANGRYYSSLEVASEYFRSGADKISIGSDAVYAAETYLKTGVRVKTGQSSIEQISTVYGKQAVVVSIDPRRLYVKSPEEVEFKTVKLRSPGPHGEHYVWYQCTVNGGREGRPIGAYELAKAVEELGAGEILLNCIDCDGQGQGFDIDLIRLITDAVSIPVIASSGAGAVEHFSEVFQKTSASAALAAGIFHRREVWVFKIIYAN
;
A
#
# COMPACT_ATOMS: atom_id res chain seq x y z
N MET A 1 -35.34 0.47 49.84
CA MET A 1 -36.56 1.12 49.32
C MET A 1 -36.40 1.18 47.81
N GLU A 2 -37.36 0.60 47.09
CA GLU A 2 -37.32 0.45 45.63
C GLU A 2 -38.11 1.57 44.92
N ALA A 3 -38.03 1.51 43.58
CA ALA A 3 -39.01 2.00 42.59
C ALA A 3 -38.93 3.47 42.14
N PRO A 4 -39.34 3.79 40.89
CA PRO A 4 -39.38 2.93 39.70
C PRO A 4 -38.83 3.55 38.41
N ALA A 5 -38.48 2.69 37.44
CA ALA A 5 -38.31 3.09 36.05
C ALA A 5 -39.67 3.04 35.31
N PHE A 6 -39.98 4.08 34.54
CA PHE A 6 -41.13 4.09 33.63
C PHE A 6 -40.68 3.91 32.17
N SER A 7 -41.25 2.92 31.49
CA SER A 7 -41.17 2.82 30.03
C SER A 7 -42.47 3.34 29.41
N TYR A 8 -42.35 4.08 28.30
CA TYR A 8 -43.51 4.49 27.49
C TYR A 8 -43.30 4.03 26.05
N THR A 9 -44.20 3.15 25.57
CA THR A 9 -44.24 2.73 24.18
C THR A 9 -45.38 3.44 23.47
N SER A 10 -45.05 4.27 22.47
CA SER A 10 -46.06 4.92 21.60
C SER A 10 -46.07 4.26 20.22
N ARG A 11 -47.13 3.51 19.92
CA ARG A 11 -47.35 2.88 18.61
C ARG A 11 -47.82 3.94 17.60
N TYR A 12 -47.11 4.08 16.48
CA TYR A 12 -47.68 4.70 15.28
C TYR A 12 -48.00 3.63 14.23
N ARG A 13 -49.28 3.51 13.88
CA ARG A 13 -49.84 2.47 13.01
C ARG A 13 -50.04 3.05 11.60
N LEU A 14 -49.15 2.75 10.67
CA LEU A 14 -49.24 3.24 9.30
C LEU A 14 -50.06 2.27 8.44
N LEU A 15 -51.21 2.75 7.97
CA LEU A 15 -52.13 2.01 7.10
C LEU A 15 -51.54 1.89 5.69
N LEU A 16 -51.32 0.66 5.23
CA LEU A 16 -50.99 0.35 3.84
C LEU A 16 -52.24 -0.17 3.12
N CYS A 17 -52.73 0.58 2.12
CA CYS A 17 -53.77 0.10 1.23
C CYS A 17 -53.22 -1.01 0.32
N ARG A 18 -53.87 -2.18 0.32
CA ARG A 18 -53.63 -3.26 -0.64
C ARG A 18 -54.49 -3.08 -1.89
N PRO A 19 -53.98 -3.38 -3.10
CA PRO A 19 -54.80 -3.82 -4.23
C PRO A 19 -55.38 -5.23 -3.97
N LEU A 20 -56.53 -5.54 -4.56
CA LEU A 20 -57.28 -6.80 -4.40
C LEU A 20 -57.17 -7.72 -5.64
N SER A 21 -57.58 -8.99 -5.45
CA SER A 21 -57.66 -10.09 -6.45
C SER A 21 -56.29 -10.64 -6.94
N ARG A 22 -56.08 -11.94 -7.26
CA ARG A 22 -56.79 -13.24 -7.11
C ARG A 22 -55.73 -14.36 -7.36
N GLY A 23 -55.69 -15.55 -6.75
CA GLY A 23 -56.36 -16.11 -5.56
C GLY A 23 -56.32 -17.66 -5.55
N TYR A 24 -55.92 -18.28 -4.42
CA TYR A 24 -55.88 -19.75 -4.11
C TYR A 24 -54.83 -20.60 -4.85
N ALA A 25 -54.20 -21.64 -4.28
CA ALA A 25 -54.21 -22.28 -2.93
C ALA A 25 -52.80 -22.90 -2.66
N GLY A 26 -52.39 -23.35 -1.48
CA GLY A 26 -52.95 -23.36 -0.12
C GLY A 26 -52.03 -24.18 0.80
N TRP A 27 -51.93 -23.86 2.10
CA TRP A 27 -51.17 -24.67 3.06
C TRP A 27 -51.73 -24.55 4.49
N SER A 28 -51.84 -25.67 5.19
CA SER A 28 -52.40 -25.79 6.53
C SER A 28 -51.31 -25.77 7.61
N PRO A 29 -51.57 -25.26 8.83
CA PRO A 29 -50.53 -25.02 9.83
C PRO A 29 -50.23 -26.27 10.69
N GLY A 30 -48.97 -26.45 11.10
CA GLY A 30 -48.65 -27.46 12.11
C GLY A 30 -47.17 -27.76 12.37
N LYS A 31 -46.49 -26.91 13.16
CA LYS A 31 -45.63 -27.27 14.32
C LYS A 31 -44.82 -26.06 14.81
N PRO A 32 -44.67 -25.84 16.13
CA PRO A 32 -43.87 -24.75 16.68
C PRO A 32 -42.37 -25.02 16.51
N CYS A 33 -41.61 -24.00 16.11
CA CYS A 33 -40.15 -24.08 16.04
C CYS A 33 -39.54 -23.84 17.44
N PHE A 34 -38.59 -24.68 17.84
CA PHE A 34 -37.88 -24.57 19.12
C PHE A 34 -37.07 -23.27 19.20
N GLU A 35 -37.21 -22.54 20.31
CA GLU A 35 -36.27 -21.47 20.67
C GLU A 35 -34.90 -22.09 20.99
N ARG A 36 -33.91 -21.91 20.11
CA ARG A 36 -32.50 -22.10 20.49
C ARG A 36 -32.01 -20.84 21.20
N ARG A 37 -31.86 -20.92 22.53
CA ARG A 37 -30.99 -20.00 23.26
C ARG A 37 -29.58 -20.10 22.68
N ILE A 38 -29.08 -19.02 22.11
CA ILE A 38 -27.67 -18.90 21.72
C ILE A 38 -26.88 -18.61 23.00
N SER A 39 -26.23 -19.62 23.54
CA SER A 39 -25.20 -19.42 24.56
C SER A 39 -23.97 -18.81 23.91
N LEU A 40 -23.67 -17.54 24.19
CA LEU A 40 -22.35 -16.98 23.91
C LEU A 40 -21.33 -17.63 24.86
N SER A 41 -20.64 -18.66 24.38
CA SER A 41 -19.40 -19.12 25.01
C SER A 41 -18.27 -18.18 24.59
N VAL A 42 -17.87 -17.27 25.47
CA VAL A 42 -16.56 -16.65 25.39
C VAL A 42 -15.54 -17.77 25.59
N ARG A 43 -14.75 -18.10 24.57
CA ARG A 43 -13.62 -19.04 24.74
C ARG A 43 -12.60 -18.36 25.64
N ALA A 44 -12.21 -19.02 26.72
CA ALA A 44 -10.98 -18.68 27.41
C ALA A 44 -9.80 -18.93 26.44
N PHE A 45 -8.78 -18.06 26.47
CA PHE A 45 -7.54 -18.27 25.73
C PHE A 45 -6.85 -19.53 26.25
N SER A 46 -6.60 -20.51 25.39
CA SER A 46 -5.78 -21.69 25.70
C SER A 46 -4.33 -21.45 25.28
N GLU A 47 -3.39 -22.11 25.97
CA GLU A 47 -1.95 -22.03 25.70
C GLU A 47 -1.58 -22.37 24.22
N ASP A 48 -2.42 -23.15 23.54
CA ASP A 48 -2.34 -23.47 22.10
C ASP A 48 -2.34 -22.24 21.16
N SER A 49 -2.65 -21.04 21.65
CA SER A 49 -2.67 -19.81 20.85
C SER A 49 -1.31 -19.09 20.77
N THR A 50 -0.25 -19.66 21.35
CA THR A 50 1.08 -19.04 21.46
C THR A 50 2.05 -19.55 20.39
N VAL A 51 2.59 -18.63 19.59
CA VAL A 51 3.69 -18.89 18.64
C VAL A 51 5.03 -18.60 19.32
N THR A 52 5.97 -19.55 19.27
CA THR A 52 7.35 -19.27 19.64
C THR A 52 8.07 -18.62 18.45
N LEU A 53 8.65 -17.45 18.64
CA LEU A 53 9.32 -16.65 17.61
C LEU A 53 10.80 -16.48 17.95
N LEU A 54 11.67 -16.90 17.04
CA LEU A 54 13.12 -16.73 17.19
C LEU A 54 13.56 -15.36 16.64
N ASP A 55 13.89 -14.42 17.53
CA ASP A 55 14.57 -13.16 17.19
C ASP A 55 16.05 -13.30 17.57
N TYR A 56 16.93 -13.44 16.58
CA TYR A 56 18.38 -13.54 16.79
C TYR A 56 19.08 -12.16 16.86
N GLY A 57 18.33 -11.06 16.91
CA GLY A 57 18.88 -9.73 17.15
C GLY A 57 18.96 -8.81 15.93
N ALA A 58 18.64 -9.28 14.72
CA ALA A 58 18.79 -8.51 13.49
C ALA A 58 17.48 -8.39 12.67
N GLY A 59 17.26 -7.19 12.11
CA GLY A 59 16.26 -6.92 11.09
C GLY A 59 14.82 -6.75 11.60
N ASN A 60 13.86 -6.81 10.68
CA ASN A 60 12.46 -6.47 10.93
C ASN A 60 11.61 -7.64 11.44
N VAL A 61 12.01 -8.27 12.54
CA VAL A 61 11.21 -9.33 13.19
C VAL A 61 9.84 -8.81 13.67
N ARG A 62 9.70 -7.48 13.84
CA ARG A 62 8.44 -6.80 14.17
C ARG A 62 7.32 -7.10 13.16
N SER A 63 7.61 -7.13 11.86
CA SER A 63 6.57 -7.38 10.85
C SER A 63 5.98 -8.79 10.95
N VAL A 64 6.82 -9.81 11.20
CA VAL A 64 6.37 -11.20 11.41
C VAL A 64 5.54 -11.31 12.69
N ARG A 65 6.00 -10.69 13.79
CA ARG A 65 5.23 -10.59 15.05
C ARG A 65 3.86 -9.92 14.83
N ASN A 66 3.82 -8.84 14.07
CA ASN A 66 2.58 -8.11 13.79
C ASN A 66 1.62 -8.94 12.93
N ALA A 67 2.12 -9.65 11.92
CA ALA A 67 1.32 -10.59 11.13
C ALA A 67 0.74 -11.73 11.97
N ILE A 68 1.53 -12.33 12.88
CA ILE A 68 1.05 -13.36 13.82
C ILE A 68 -0.07 -12.81 14.73
N ARG A 69 0.12 -11.62 15.31
CA ARG A 69 -0.89 -10.95 16.15
C ARG A 69 -2.15 -10.55 15.37
N HIS A 70 -2.00 -10.07 14.14
CA HIS A 70 -3.12 -9.75 13.25
C HIS A 70 -3.96 -10.99 12.92
N LEU A 71 -3.33 -12.18 12.87
CA LEU A 71 -4.02 -13.47 12.72
C LEU A 71 -4.65 -14.00 14.02
N GLY A 72 -4.53 -13.28 15.14
CA GLY A 72 -5.15 -13.61 16.43
C GLY A 72 -4.32 -14.50 17.35
N PHE A 73 -3.01 -14.62 17.11
CA PHE A 73 -2.08 -15.43 17.91
C PHE A 73 -1.16 -14.58 18.77
N ASP A 74 -0.80 -15.10 19.94
CA ASP A 74 0.21 -14.49 20.82
C ASP A 74 1.63 -14.92 20.41
N VAL A 75 2.62 -14.15 20.87
CA VAL A 75 4.04 -14.38 20.54
C VAL A 75 4.87 -14.48 21.81
N LYS A 76 5.56 -15.62 21.97
CA LYS A 76 6.64 -15.81 22.95
C LYS A 76 7.98 -15.75 22.21
N TYR A 77 8.92 -14.94 22.68
CA TYR A 77 10.27 -14.90 22.12
C TYR A 77 11.15 -16.03 22.64
N VAL A 78 12.02 -16.57 21.79
CA VAL A 78 13.16 -17.42 22.19
C VAL A 78 14.21 -16.53 22.86
N ASN A 79 14.62 -16.88 24.08
CA ASN A 79 15.76 -16.25 24.76
C ASN A 79 16.90 -17.24 25.02
N LYS A 80 16.61 -18.55 24.96
CA LYS A 80 17.54 -19.62 25.32
C LYS A 80 17.16 -20.94 24.63
N PRO A 81 18.07 -21.93 24.54
CA PRO A 81 17.83 -23.22 23.87
C PRO A 81 16.56 -23.95 24.33
N GLU A 82 16.22 -23.89 25.62
CA GLU A 82 15.01 -24.57 26.13
C GLU A 82 13.69 -23.95 25.61
N ASP A 83 13.67 -22.69 25.18
CA ASP A 83 12.46 -22.10 24.58
C ASP A 83 12.14 -22.74 23.23
N ILE A 84 13.17 -23.08 22.44
CA ILE A 84 13.05 -23.85 21.19
C ILE A 84 12.59 -25.26 21.52
N LEU A 85 13.28 -25.95 22.42
CA LEU A 85 12.98 -27.35 22.76
C LEU A 85 11.58 -27.55 23.38
N ASN A 86 10.98 -26.52 23.95
CA ASN A 86 9.61 -26.55 24.50
C ASN A 86 8.55 -25.90 23.60
N ALA A 87 8.88 -25.42 22.39
CA ALA A 87 7.91 -24.77 21.51
C ALA A 87 6.85 -25.76 20.96
N ASN A 88 5.57 -25.41 21.02
CA ASN A 88 4.52 -26.17 20.33
C ASN A 88 4.54 -25.89 18.82
N LEU A 89 4.86 -24.65 18.46
CA LEU A 89 5.03 -24.17 17.09
C LEU A 89 6.13 -23.10 17.09
N LEU A 90 7.09 -23.23 16.18
CA LEU A 90 8.26 -22.36 16.08
C LEU A 90 8.30 -21.65 14.72
N VAL A 91 8.42 -20.32 14.74
CA VAL A 91 8.70 -19.50 13.56
C VAL A 91 10.09 -18.90 13.71
N PHE A 92 10.94 -19.10 12.70
CA PHE A 92 12.26 -18.47 12.62
C PHE A 92 12.33 -17.57 11.38
N PRO A 93 12.03 -16.27 11.53
CA PRO A 93 12.34 -15.29 10.51
C PRO A 93 13.80 -14.87 10.59
N GLY A 94 14.43 -14.63 9.45
CA GLY A 94 15.73 -13.96 9.45
C GLY A 94 15.93 -13.03 8.27
N VAL A 95 16.58 -11.90 8.58
CA VAL A 95 16.88 -10.79 7.68
C VAL A 95 18.29 -10.30 8.01
N GLY A 96 19.22 -10.47 7.08
CA GLY A 96 20.61 -10.05 7.21
C GLY A 96 21.57 -11.09 6.66
N ALA A 97 22.84 -10.97 7.02
CA ALA A 97 23.89 -11.86 6.54
C ALA A 97 23.86 -13.25 7.21
N PHE A 98 24.05 -14.29 6.41
CA PHE A 98 24.14 -15.70 6.82
C PHE A 98 25.21 -15.92 7.89
N THR A 99 26.39 -15.34 7.70
CA THR A 99 27.53 -15.41 8.64
C THR A 99 27.15 -14.89 10.02
N SER A 100 26.56 -13.70 10.09
CA SER A 100 26.17 -13.06 11.34
C SER A 100 25.09 -13.87 12.08
N ALA A 101 24.13 -14.44 11.35
CA ALA A 101 23.11 -15.29 11.95
C ALA A 101 23.69 -16.60 12.51
N MET A 102 24.54 -17.30 11.76
CA MET A 102 25.17 -18.55 12.25
C MET A 102 26.09 -18.32 13.46
N HIS A 103 26.82 -17.20 13.50
CA HIS A 103 27.61 -16.85 14.68
C HIS A 103 26.72 -16.71 15.92
N VAL A 104 25.67 -15.88 15.85
CA VAL A 104 24.74 -15.70 16.98
C VAL A 104 24.05 -16.99 17.39
N LEU A 105 23.60 -17.82 16.43
CA LEU A 105 22.96 -19.10 16.73
C LEU A 105 23.89 -20.11 17.41
N ASN A 106 25.17 -20.13 17.03
CA ASN A 106 26.17 -21.02 17.64
C ASN A 106 26.58 -20.50 19.03
N ASP A 107 26.92 -19.22 19.16
CA ASP A 107 27.40 -18.60 20.41
C ASP A 107 26.37 -18.69 21.54
N ASN A 108 25.07 -18.78 21.21
CA ASN A 108 23.97 -18.92 22.17
C ASN A 108 23.41 -20.35 22.27
N GLY A 109 24.04 -21.35 21.64
CA GLY A 109 23.60 -22.76 21.65
C GLY A 109 22.24 -23.02 20.96
N LEU A 110 21.73 -22.05 20.19
CA LEU A 110 20.42 -22.13 19.53
C LEU A 110 20.46 -23.04 18.29
N ALA A 111 21.60 -23.14 17.61
CA ALA A 111 21.77 -23.99 16.43
C ALA A 111 21.50 -25.48 16.73
N GLU A 112 22.08 -26.01 17.81
CA GLU A 112 21.90 -27.42 18.24
C GLU A 112 20.46 -27.70 18.65
N ALA A 113 19.80 -26.74 19.32
CA ALA A 113 18.40 -26.82 19.68
C ALA A 113 17.48 -26.78 18.46
N LEU A 114 17.80 -25.96 17.44
CA LEU A 114 17.08 -25.93 16.17
C LEU A 114 17.16 -27.27 15.44
N CYS A 115 18.36 -27.84 15.26
CA CYS A 115 18.52 -29.17 14.65
C CYS A 115 17.72 -30.23 15.43
N THR A 116 17.87 -30.29 16.75
CA THR A 116 17.14 -31.23 17.62
C THR A 116 15.62 -31.07 17.52
N TYR A 117 15.11 -29.85 17.32
CA TYR A 117 13.68 -29.57 17.17
C TYR A 117 13.16 -30.03 15.79
N ILE A 118 13.90 -29.71 14.73
CA ILE A 118 13.54 -29.96 13.34
C ILE A 118 13.64 -31.46 13.01
N GLU A 119 14.67 -32.16 13.50
CA GLU A 119 14.83 -33.62 13.33
C GLU A 119 13.72 -34.43 14.01
N LYS A 120 13.05 -33.86 15.02
CA LYS A 120 11.88 -34.46 15.69
C LYS A 120 10.55 -34.18 14.95
N ASP A 121 10.60 -33.66 13.73
CA ASP A 121 9.46 -33.35 12.87
C ASP A 121 8.39 -32.47 13.55
N ARG A 122 8.84 -31.45 14.30
CA ARG A 122 7.96 -30.52 15.01
C ARG A 122 7.59 -29.31 14.13
N PRO A 123 6.44 -28.65 14.36
CA PRO A 123 5.99 -27.53 13.53
C PRO A 123 7.03 -26.39 13.51
N PHE A 124 7.64 -26.19 12.35
CA PHE A 124 8.68 -25.19 12.10
C PHE A 124 8.37 -24.42 10.81
N LEU A 125 8.50 -23.09 10.86
CA LEU A 125 8.48 -22.22 9.68
C LEU A 125 9.72 -21.32 9.65
N GLY A 126 10.64 -21.62 8.73
CA GLY A 126 11.75 -20.73 8.38
C GLY A 126 11.34 -19.68 7.34
N ILE A 127 11.67 -18.41 7.54
CA ILE A 127 11.38 -17.32 6.58
C ILE A 127 12.69 -16.65 6.12
N CYS A 128 12.85 -16.55 4.81
CA CYS A 128 14.01 -15.98 4.10
C CYS A 128 15.33 -16.60 4.56
N LEU A 129 16.09 -15.92 5.43
CA LEU A 129 17.33 -16.47 5.98
C LEU A 129 17.04 -17.75 6.79
N GLY A 130 15.88 -17.85 7.45
CA GLY A 130 15.44 -19.07 8.14
C GLY A 130 15.22 -20.28 7.22
N LEU A 131 15.06 -20.10 5.90
CA LEU A 131 15.17 -21.18 4.91
C LEU A 131 16.64 -21.49 4.58
N GLN A 132 17.43 -20.44 4.34
CA GLN A 132 18.81 -20.58 3.88
C GLN A 132 19.70 -21.29 4.89
N LEU A 133 19.54 -20.99 6.19
CA LEU A 133 20.34 -21.59 7.27
C LEU A 133 20.13 -23.10 7.42
N LEU A 134 19.07 -23.69 6.85
CA LEU A 134 18.85 -25.14 6.84
C LEU A 134 19.84 -25.91 5.95
N PHE A 135 20.48 -25.22 5.00
CA PHE A 135 21.41 -25.82 4.05
C PHE A 135 22.82 -26.06 4.64
N GLU A 136 23.68 -26.76 3.91
CA GLU A 136 25.04 -27.10 4.36
C GLU A 136 25.94 -25.87 4.51
N SER A 137 25.84 -24.90 3.61
CA SER A 137 26.65 -23.68 3.65
C SER A 137 26.09 -22.54 2.79
N SER A 138 26.66 -21.34 2.94
CA SER A 138 26.51 -20.22 2.02
C SER A 138 27.87 -19.68 1.55
N GLU A 139 27.85 -19.02 0.39
CA GLU A 139 28.97 -18.24 -0.16
C GLU A 139 28.96 -16.77 0.32
N GLU A 140 27.94 -16.33 1.08
CA GLU A 140 27.82 -14.95 1.53
C GLU A 140 28.94 -14.56 2.50
N ASN A 141 29.74 -13.56 2.11
CA ASN A 141 30.94 -13.11 2.83
C ASN A 141 31.99 -14.23 3.07
N GLY A 142 32.00 -15.26 2.21
CA GLY A 142 32.90 -16.42 2.29
C GLY A 142 32.16 -17.72 2.62
N PRO A 143 32.83 -18.88 2.55
CA PRO A 143 32.20 -20.17 2.81
C PRO A 143 31.91 -20.35 4.30
N VAL A 144 30.63 -20.27 4.68
CA VAL A 144 30.16 -20.45 6.07
C VAL A 144 29.20 -21.62 6.16
N LYS A 145 29.38 -22.49 7.16
CA LYS A 145 28.50 -23.65 7.40
C LYS A 145 27.14 -23.20 7.94
N GLY A 146 26.06 -23.76 7.41
CA GLY A 146 24.71 -23.67 7.97
C GLY A 146 24.44 -24.79 8.99
N LEU A 147 23.16 -25.07 9.23
CA LEU A 147 22.70 -26.15 10.09
C LEU A 147 22.89 -27.56 9.46
N GLY A 148 23.06 -27.65 8.14
CA GLY A 148 23.40 -28.91 7.46
C GLY A 148 22.27 -29.94 7.38
N LEU A 149 21.00 -29.52 7.53
CA LEU A 149 19.82 -30.39 7.48
C LEU A 149 19.37 -30.71 6.04
N ILE A 150 19.72 -29.85 5.08
CA ILE A 150 19.37 -29.97 3.66
C ILE A 150 20.65 -29.90 2.80
N PRO A 151 20.92 -30.90 1.92
CA PRO A 151 22.06 -30.85 1.01
C PRO A 151 22.03 -29.65 0.04
N GLY A 152 23.17 -29.00 -0.16
CA GLY A 152 23.37 -27.91 -1.10
C GLY A 152 23.95 -26.64 -0.49
N VAL A 153 24.36 -25.73 -1.39
CA VAL A 153 25.00 -24.45 -1.05
C VAL A 153 24.08 -23.29 -1.43
N VAL A 154 23.97 -22.31 -0.53
CA VAL A 154 23.28 -21.03 -0.75
C VAL A 154 24.24 -20.05 -1.43
N GLY A 155 24.29 -20.12 -2.76
CA GLY A 155 25.20 -19.30 -3.58
C GLY A 155 24.57 -18.01 -4.12
N ARG A 156 25.38 -17.07 -4.61
CA ARG A 156 24.89 -15.78 -5.14
C ARG A 156 24.21 -15.94 -6.51
N PHE A 157 23.16 -15.17 -6.79
CA PHE A 157 22.64 -15.04 -8.17
C PHE A 157 23.73 -14.59 -9.15
N ASP A 158 23.74 -15.20 -10.34
CA ASP A 158 24.59 -14.76 -11.44
C ASP A 158 24.03 -13.49 -12.10
N SER A 159 24.78 -12.40 -12.01
CA SER A 159 24.48 -11.11 -12.65
C SER A 159 25.14 -10.94 -14.02
N SER A 160 25.91 -11.92 -14.52
CA SER A 160 26.67 -11.84 -15.78
C SER A 160 25.78 -11.58 -17.00
N ASN A 161 24.58 -12.18 -17.01
CA ASN A 161 23.60 -12.08 -18.10
C ASN A 161 22.68 -10.85 -18.00
N GLY A 162 23.10 -9.80 -17.28
CA GLY A 162 22.32 -8.57 -17.08
C GLY A 162 21.16 -8.68 -16.09
N LEU A 163 21.09 -9.78 -15.33
CA LEU A 163 20.13 -9.97 -14.25
C LEU A 163 20.42 -9.00 -13.09
N ARG A 164 19.37 -8.36 -12.56
CA ARG A 164 19.52 -7.43 -11.43
C ARG A 164 19.69 -8.20 -10.11
N VAL A 165 20.74 -7.93 -9.34
CA VAL A 165 21.00 -8.64 -8.07
C VAL A 165 21.33 -7.62 -6.99
N PRO A 166 20.57 -7.53 -5.88
CA PRO A 166 19.54 -8.46 -5.39
C PRO A 166 18.26 -8.61 -6.25
N HIS A 167 17.62 -9.78 -6.13
CA HIS A 167 16.25 -10.02 -6.53
C HIS A 167 15.32 -9.28 -5.56
N ILE A 168 14.76 -8.14 -5.98
CA ILE A 168 13.84 -7.31 -5.18
C ILE A 168 12.52 -7.13 -5.92
N GLY A 169 11.44 -7.71 -5.39
CA GLY A 169 10.08 -7.47 -5.83
C GLY A 169 9.21 -8.72 -5.83
N TRP A 170 8.11 -8.62 -6.57
CA TRP A 170 7.02 -9.59 -6.55
C TRP A 170 7.18 -10.60 -7.69
N ASN A 171 7.38 -11.88 -7.37
CA ASN A 171 7.61 -12.92 -8.37
C ASN A 171 6.68 -14.13 -8.12
N GLY A 172 6.45 -14.93 -9.17
CA GLY A 172 5.56 -16.09 -9.12
C GLY A 172 6.28 -17.37 -8.69
N VAL A 173 5.55 -18.29 -8.04
CA VAL A 173 6.07 -19.60 -7.64
C VAL A 173 5.35 -20.74 -8.35
N GLN A 174 6.10 -21.82 -8.61
CA GLN A 174 5.63 -23.06 -9.20
C GLN A 174 5.71 -24.16 -8.15
N LEU A 175 4.58 -24.80 -7.83
CA LEU A 175 4.55 -25.89 -6.87
C LEU A 175 5.16 -27.15 -7.49
N THR A 176 6.09 -27.80 -6.79
CA THR A 176 6.70 -29.07 -7.22
C THR A 176 5.97 -30.28 -6.64
N LYS A 177 5.24 -30.09 -5.54
CA LYS A 177 4.40 -31.07 -4.85
C LYS A 177 3.32 -30.35 -4.04
N GLU A 178 2.28 -31.09 -3.62
CA GLU A 178 1.29 -30.54 -2.68
C GLU A 178 1.96 -30.17 -1.34
N SER A 179 1.54 -29.05 -0.76
CA SER A 179 2.01 -28.58 0.55
C SER A 179 0.86 -27.89 1.27
N GLY A 180 0.66 -28.24 2.55
CA GLY A 180 -0.48 -27.76 3.34
C GLY A 180 -0.60 -26.24 3.41
N ILE A 181 0.54 -25.53 3.41
CA ILE A 181 0.59 -24.08 3.59
C ILE A 181 0.57 -23.28 2.28
N LEU A 182 0.87 -23.91 1.13
CA LEU A 182 1.09 -23.23 -0.17
C LEU A 182 -0.12 -23.25 -1.11
N HIS A 183 -1.23 -23.87 -0.74
CA HIS A 183 -2.38 -24.06 -1.63
C HIS A 183 -3.03 -22.74 -2.10
N ASP A 184 -2.80 -21.64 -1.38
CA ASP A 184 -3.32 -20.32 -1.72
C ASP A 184 -2.38 -19.46 -2.61
N ILE A 185 -1.12 -19.87 -2.78
CA ILE A 185 -0.08 -19.05 -3.43
C ILE A 185 0.21 -19.44 -4.89
N GLU A 186 -0.35 -20.55 -5.38
CA GLU A 186 -0.10 -21.01 -6.76
C GLU A 186 -0.61 -20.01 -7.80
N GLY A 187 0.28 -19.59 -8.71
CA GLY A 187 -0.02 -18.59 -9.74
C GLY A 187 -0.17 -17.15 -9.21
N GLN A 188 0.10 -16.91 -7.93
CA GLN A 188 0.12 -15.59 -7.31
C GLN A 188 1.53 -14.98 -7.30
N HIS A 189 1.59 -13.66 -7.16
CA HIS A 189 2.83 -12.92 -6.95
C HIS A 189 3.10 -12.75 -5.44
N ILE A 190 4.33 -13.03 -5.00
CA ILE A 190 4.78 -12.91 -3.60
C ILE A 190 6.15 -12.25 -3.53
N TYR A 191 6.46 -11.60 -2.40
CA TYR A 191 7.59 -10.68 -2.28
C TYR A 191 8.91 -11.37 -1.91
N PHE A 192 9.92 -11.20 -2.77
CA PHE A 192 11.29 -11.67 -2.61
C PHE A 192 12.25 -10.48 -2.45
N VAL A 193 13.27 -10.63 -1.58
CA VAL A 193 14.29 -9.61 -1.32
C VAL A 193 15.62 -10.25 -0.91
N HIS A 194 16.40 -10.74 -1.89
CA HIS A 194 17.61 -11.54 -1.61
C HIS A 194 18.69 -11.51 -2.72
N SER A 195 19.96 -11.61 -2.34
CA SER A 195 21.10 -11.76 -3.27
C SER A 195 21.56 -13.22 -3.47
N TYR A 196 21.21 -14.10 -2.52
CA TYR A 196 21.64 -15.49 -2.45
C TYR A 196 20.45 -16.45 -2.49
N ARG A 197 20.63 -17.64 -3.08
CA ARG A 197 19.57 -18.64 -3.27
C ARG A 197 20.13 -20.06 -3.29
N ALA A 198 19.34 -21.03 -2.83
CA ALA A 198 19.63 -22.45 -2.98
C ALA A 198 19.05 -22.98 -4.30
N LEU A 199 19.78 -23.89 -4.96
CA LEU A 199 19.35 -24.53 -6.20
C LEU A 199 18.78 -25.94 -5.95
N PRO A 200 17.75 -26.37 -6.71
CA PRO A 200 17.23 -27.73 -6.64
C PRO A 200 18.26 -28.74 -7.17
N SER A 201 18.36 -29.89 -6.52
CA SER A 201 19.26 -31.00 -6.88
C SER A 201 18.65 -32.35 -6.50
N ASP A 202 19.17 -33.44 -7.07
CA ASP A 202 18.73 -34.80 -6.70
C ASP A 202 18.89 -35.12 -5.21
N ALA A 203 19.86 -34.49 -4.54
CA ALA A 203 20.14 -34.68 -3.12
C ALA A 203 19.15 -33.94 -2.20
N ASN A 204 18.48 -32.88 -2.69
CA ASN A 204 17.52 -32.10 -1.91
C ASN A 204 16.07 -32.13 -2.44
N LYS A 205 15.81 -32.83 -3.55
CA LYS A 205 14.49 -32.95 -4.20
C LYS A 205 13.33 -33.28 -3.25
N ASP A 206 13.57 -34.14 -2.25
CA ASP A 206 12.55 -34.59 -1.30
C ASP A 206 12.09 -33.46 -0.36
N TRP A 207 12.91 -32.42 -0.18
CA TRP A 207 12.56 -31.22 0.57
C TRP A 207 11.81 -30.19 -0.27
N VAL A 208 12.16 -30.00 -1.55
CA VAL A 208 11.63 -28.90 -2.40
C VAL A 208 10.10 -28.98 -2.54
N SER A 209 9.38 -27.91 -2.15
CA SER A 209 7.92 -27.78 -2.33
C SER A 209 7.49 -26.75 -3.36
N SER A 210 8.32 -25.75 -3.63
CA SER A 210 8.12 -24.87 -4.77
C SER A 210 9.44 -24.28 -5.27
N THR A 211 9.45 -23.93 -6.56
CA THR A 211 10.54 -23.19 -7.20
C THR A 211 10.06 -21.83 -7.70
N CYS A 212 11.00 -20.93 -7.98
CA CYS A 212 10.76 -19.66 -8.65
C CYS A 212 11.85 -19.47 -9.71
N ASN A 213 11.54 -18.75 -10.80
CA ASN A 213 12.50 -18.42 -11.83
C ASN A 213 12.94 -16.95 -11.70
N TYR A 214 14.24 -16.73 -11.60
CA TYR A 214 14.86 -15.43 -11.68
C TYR A 214 16.27 -15.56 -12.26
N GLY A 215 16.34 -15.63 -13.59
CA GLY A 215 17.53 -16.08 -14.32
C GLY A 215 17.67 -17.60 -14.20
N ASP A 216 18.05 -18.06 -13.01
CA ASP A 216 18.06 -19.46 -12.62
C ASP A 216 16.69 -19.91 -12.07
N THR A 217 16.46 -21.23 -12.05
CA THR A 217 15.36 -21.81 -11.26
C THR A 217 15.89 -22.16 -9.88
N PHE A 218 15.37 -21.51 -8.84
CA PHE A 218 15.82 -21.67 -7.46
C PHE A 218 14.72 -22.18 -6.53
N ILE A 219 15.10 -22.69 -5.36
CA ILE A 219 14.17 -23.18 -4.34
C ILE A 219 13.45 -21.99 -3.69
N ALA A 220 12.14 -21.90 -3.90
CA ALA A 220 11.30 -20.85 -3.31
C ALA A 220 10.67 -21.30 -1.98
N SER A 221 10.45 -22.60 -1.79
CA SER A 221 10.05 -23.19 -0.51
C SER A 221 10.47 -24.65 -0.37
N ILE A 222 10.60 -25.09 0.89
CA ILE A 222 10.77 -26.49 1.29
C ILE A 222 9.64 -26.93 2.21
N SER A 223 9.34 -28.23 2.18
CA SER A 223 8.42 -28.90 3.10
C SER A 223 8.80 -30.37 3.26
N ARG A 224 8.92 -30.84 4.51
CA ARG A 224 9.09 -32.25 4.87
C ARG A 224 8.45 -32.47 6.24
N GLY A 225 7.42 -33.30 6.31
CA GLY A 225 6.61 -33.45 7.52
C GLY A 225 5.99 -32.11 7.95
N ASN A 226 6.17 -31.72 9.21
CA ASN A 226 5.73 -30.44 9.79
C ASN A 226 6.77 -29.32 9.64
N VAL A 227 7.92 -29.61 9.02
CA VAL A 227 8.99 -28.65 8.75
C VAL A 227 8.73 -27.95 7.42
N HIS A 228 8.56 -26.63 7.47
CA HIS A 228 8.38 -25.77 6.30
C HIS A 228 9.41 -24.64 6.31
N ALA A 229 9.81 -24.17 5.13
CA ALA A 229 10.47 -22.88 5.02
C ALA A 229 10.22 -22.22 3.66
N VAL A 230 10.33 -20.90 3.61
CA VAL A 230 10.05 -20.07 2.42
C VAL A 230 11.16 -19.04 2.21
N GLN A 231 11.56 -18.80 0.95
CA GLN A 231 12.59 -17.81 0.60
C GLN A 231 12.01 -16.39 0.49
N PHE A 232 10.71 -16.29 0.18
CA PHE A 232 9.94 -15.04 0.16
C PHE A 232 9.46 -14.66 1.56
N HIS A 233 8.99 -13.42 1.72
CA HIS A 233 8.50 -12.88 2.99
C HIS A 233 6.95 -12.85 3.01
N PRO A 234 6.26 -13.82 3.64
CA PRO A 234 4.80 -13.84 3.68
C PRO A 234 4.21 -12.67 4.49
N GLU A 235 4.90 -12.18 5.52
CA GLU A 235 4.53 -10.96 6.27
C GLU A 235 4.67 -9.67 5.46
N LYS A 236 5.36 -9.73 4.30
CA LYS A 236 5.48 -8.64 3.32
C LYS A 236 4.76 -8.95 2.01
N SER A 237 4.01 -10.06 1.94
CA SER A 237 3.28 -10.50 0.76
C SER A 237 1.78 -10.23 0.88
N GLY A 238 1.40 -9.08 1.44
CA GLY A 238 0.01 -8.66 1.68
C GLY A 238 -0.73 -8.09 0.47
N VAL A 239 -0.25 -8.31 -0.76
CA VAL A 239 -0.84 -7.77 -2.00
C VAL A 239 -2.30 -8.18 -2.19
N MET A 240 -3.09 -7.26 -2.73
CA MET A 240 -4.45 -7.52 -3.20
C MET A 240 -4.42 -8.09 -4.61
N ASP A 241 -4.75 -9.38 -4.75
CA ASP A 241 -5.10 -9.95 -6.06
C ASP A 241 -6.38 -9.27 -6.59
N VAL A 242 -6.23 -8.42 -7.60
CA VAL A 242 -7.35 -7.77 -8.31
C VAL A 242 -7.99 -8.79 -9.25
N LEU A 243 -8.71 -9.74 -8.66
CA LEU A 243 -9.42 -10.83 -9.32
C LEU A 243 -10.70 -10.33 -10.05
N THR A 244 -10.54 -9.44 -11.03
CA THR A 244 -11.64 -8.98 -11.92
C THR A 244 -12.14 -10.07 -12.88
N ARG A 245 -11.48 -11.24 -12.94
CA ARG A 245 -11.78 -12.32 -13.89
C ARG A 245 -13.06 -13.12 -13.61
N HIS A 246 -13.85 -12.77 -12.59
CA HIS A 246 -15.16 -13.39 -12.28
C HIS A 246 -16.31 -12.36 -12.14
N LEU A 247 -16.08 -11.08 -12.41
CA LEU A 247 -17.12 -10.03 -12.40
C LEU A 247 -17.40 -9.46 -13.80
N GLN A 248 -16.74 -9.98 -14.84
CA GLN A 248 -16.97 -9.62 -16.24
C GLN A 248 -18.01 -10.49 -16.95
N GLU A 249 -18.49 -11.57 -16.31
CA GLU A 249 -19.60 -12.38 -16.80
C GLU A 249 -20.83 -12.17 -15.89
N ASP A 250 -21.86 -11.54 -16.46
CA ASP A 250 -23.24 -11.41 -15.94
C ASP A 250 -23.45 -10.84 -14.52
N VAL A 251 -22.88 -9.66 -14.24
CA VAL A 251 -23.42 -8.76 -13.19
C VAL A 251 -24.36 -7.71 -13.82
N PRO A 252 -25.68 -7.76 -13.57
CA PRO A 252 -26.60 -6.74 -14.07
C PRO A 252 -26.26 -5.37 -13.47
N GLY A 253 -25.96 -4.39 -14.33
CA GLY A 253 -25.48 -3.07 -13.91
C GLY A 253 -26.48 -2.33 -13.02
N CYS A 254 -26.24 -2.31 -11.70
CA CYS A 254 -26.97 -1.47 -10.78
C CYS A 254 -26.18 -1.07 -9.52
N MET A 255 -26.07 0.26 -9.33
CA MET A 255 -25.88 0.99 -8.07
C MET A 255 -24.63 0.71 -7.22
N LEU A 256 -23.66 1.63 -7.31
CA LEU A 256 -22.61 1.85 -6.32
C LEU A 256 -22.40 3.36 -6.10
N PHE A 257 -22.81 3.86 -4.94
CA PHE A 257 -22.48 5.21 -4.46
C PHE A 257 -22.36 5.21 -2.93
N ALA A 258 -21.15 5.43 -2.43
CA ALA A 258 -20.89 5.93 -1.09
C ALA A 258 -19.86 7.06 -1.19
N ASP A 259 -20.19 8.18 -0.55
CA ASP A 259 -19.33 9.31 -0.18
C ASP A 259 -18.53 10.02 -1.30
N ASP A 260 -19.15 11.09 -1.84
CA ASP A 260 -18.58 12.30 -2.44
C ASP A 260 -17.37 12.18 -3.41
N ILE A 261 -17.27 11.08 -4.17
CA ILE A 261 -16.35 10.93 -5.33
C ILE A 261 -17.15 10.80 -6.65
N PRO A 262 -17.01 11.73 -7.61
CA PRO A 262 -17.51 11.52 -8.97
C PRO A 262 -16.57 10.58 -9.74
N LEU A 263 -16.85 9.28 -9.69
CA LEU A 263 -16.25 8.30 -10.61
C LEU A 263 -16.68 8.62 -12.05
N VAL A 264 -15.85 9.39 -12.76
CA VAL A 264 -15.94 9.55 -14.21
C VAL A 264 -15.29 8.33 -14.87
N ASP A 265 -16.07 7.26 -14.99
CA ASP A 265 -15.81 6.28 -16.04
C ASP A 265 -16.04 6.98 -17.40
N LYS A 266 -15.03 6.95 -18.28
CA LYS A 266 -15.12 7.45 -19.66
C LYS A 266 -15.67 6.40 -20.63
N THR A 267 -16.01 5.21 -20.14
CA THR A 267 -16.25 3.99 -20.93
C THR A 267 -17.49 3.19 -20.48
N ARG A 268 -18.61 3.87 -20.16
CA ARG A 268 -20.01 3.49 -20.50
C ARG A 268 -21.00 4.44 -19.79
N GLU A 269 -22.19 4.58 -20.38
CA GLU A 269 -23.23 5.58 -20.09
C GLU A 269 -23.55 5.79 -18.59
N GLY A 270 -23.11 6.92 -18.04
CA GLY A 270 -23.79 7.53 -16.87
C GLY A 270 -25.14 8.14 -17.29
N VAL A 271 -25.98 8.54 -16.33
CA VAL A 271 -27.34 9.08 -16.60
C VAL A 271 -27.31 10.07 -17.76
N GLU A 272 -28.00 9.72 -18.85
CA GLU A 272 -28.14 10.62 -20.00
C GLU A 272 -28.73 11.94 -19.53
N ASP A 273 -28.29 13.07 -20.09
CA ASP A 273 -28.85 14.38 -19.71
C ASP A 273 -30.38 14.42 -19.85
N GLY A 274 -30.94 13.59 -20.75
CA GLY A 274 -32.37 13.41 -20.96
C GLY A 274 -33.14 12.92 -19.73
N ASP A 275 -32.57 12.06 -18.88
CA ASP A 275 -33.27 11.47 -17.73
C ASP A 275 -33.49 12.50 -16.60
N VAL A 276 -32.45 13.24 -16.25
CA VAL A 276 -32.54 14.35 -15.29
C VAL A 276 -33.45 15.46 -15.82
N ILE A 277 -33.37 15.77 -17.13
CA ILE A 277 -34.25 16.75 -17.78
C ILE A 277 -35.71 16.28 -17.77
N SER A 278 -35.99 15.01 -18.06
CA SER A 278 -37.32 14.40 -18.02
C SER A 278 -37.93 14.50 -16.61
N ARG A 279 -37.14 14.21 -15.57
CA ARG A 279 -37.56 14.32 -14.16
C ARG A 279 -37.83 15.77 -13.75
N ILE A 280 -37.00 16.72 -14.20
CA ILE A 280 -37.25 18.16 -14.06
C ILE A 280 -38.55 18.56 -14.77
N GLN A 281 -38.82 18.05 -15.98
CA GLN A 281 -40.07 18.31 -16.71
C GLN A 281 -41.30 17.75 -15.99
N VAL A 282 -41.21 16.56 -15.40
CA VAL A 282 -42.29 15.98 -14.56
C VAL A 282 -42.53 16.86 -13.32
N GLY A 283 -41.48 17.34 -12.66
CA GLY A 283 -41.59 18.34 -11.58
C GLY A 283 -42.31 19.61 -12.04
N TRP A 284 -41.90 20.20 -13.16
CA TRP A 284 -42.55 21.36 -13.76
C TRP A 284 -44.00 21.11 -14.15
N LEU A 285 -44.36 19.92 -14.64
CA LEU A 285 -45.74 19.55 -14.95
C LEU A 285 -46.60 19.57 -13.69
N LYS A 286 -46.13 18.95 -12.59
CA LYS A 286 -46.83 18.99 -11.30
C LYS A 286 -46.96 20.42 -10.74
N TRP A 287 -45.94 21.25 -10.93
CA TRP A 287 -45.96 22.66 -10.52
C TRP A 287 -46.95 23.48 -11.37
N ARG A 288 -46.94 23.33 -12.70
CA ARG A 288 -47.84 24.01 -13.64
C ARG A 288 -49.30 23.67 -13.42
N ASN A 289 -49.62 22.41 -13.15
CA ASN A 289 -50.99 21.97 -12.86
C ASN A 289 -51.57 22.61 -11.59
N ALA A 290 -50.72 23.06 -10.67
CA ALA A 290 -51.11 23.81 -9.46
C ALA A 290 -50.82 25.31 -9.55
N SER A 291 -50.42 25.83 -10.73
CA SER A 291 -49.97 27.22 -10.89
C SER A 291 -51.00 28.26 -10.42
N GLY A 292 -52.31 28.03 -10.63
CA GLY A 292 -53.36 28.91 -10.11
C GLY A 292 -53.31 29.10 -8.58
N LEU A 293 -53.06 28.02 -7.82
CA LEU A 293 -52.87 28.06 -6.37
C LEU A 293 -51.49 28.64 -5.98
N LEU A 294 -50.45 28.31 -6.75
CA LEU A 294 -49.08 28.71 -6.47
C LEU A 294 -48.81 30.19 -6.81
N TYR A 295 -49.56 30.80 -7.72
CA TYR A 295 -49.50 32.24 -8.02
C TYR A 295 -50.42 33.09 -7.13
N ASP A 296 -51.52 32.55 -6.59
CA ASP A 296 -52.43 33.33 -5.74
C ASP A 296 -51.70 33.92 -4.52
N ARG A 297 -51.77 35.25 -4.37
CA ARG A 297 -51.15 35.99 -3.26
C ARG A 297 -51.88 35.78 -1.93
N LYS A 298 -53.14 35.32 -1.94
CA LYS A 298 -53.91 34.99 -0.73
C LYS A 298 -53.45 33.68 -0.09
N VAL A 299 -52.78 32.79 -0.83
CA VAL A 299 -52.30 31.50 -0.33
C VAL A 299 -50.98 31.70 0.44
N PRO A 300 -50.89 31.31 1.73
CA PRO A 300 -49.68 31.49 2.52
C PRO A 300 -48.45 30.78 1.95
N LEU A 301 -47.28 31.44 1.96
CA LEU A 301 -46.02 30.89 1.41
C LEU A 301 -45.64 29.54 2.01
N LYS A 302 -45.87 29.32 3.32
CA LYS A 302 -45.61 28.03 3.98
C LYS A 302 -46.53 26.91 3.46
N LEU A 303 -47.74 27.23 2.98
CA LEU A 303 -48.65 26.27 2.36
C LEU A 303 -48.21 25.92 0.92
N LYS A 304 -47.77 26.90 0.14
CA LYS A 304 -47.11 26.69 -1.17
C LYS A 304 -45.85 25.83 -1.02
N GLY A 305 -45.05 26.09 0.02
CA GLY A 305 -43.90 25.28 0.41
C GLY A 305 -44.29 23.84 0.77
N LYS A 306 -45.36 23.61 1.52
CA LYS A 306 -45.90 22.26 1.76
C LYS A 306 -46.28 21.56 0.44
N PHE A 307 -46.97 22.25 -0.48
CA PHE A 307 -47.31 21.68 -1.79
C PHE A 307 -46.07 21.26 -2.59
N TYR A 308 -45.06 22.14 -2.69
CA TYR A 308 -43.80 21.82 -3.37
C TYR A 308 -43.14 20.58 -2.78
N LYS A 309 -43.03 20.49 -1.44
CA LYS A 309 -42.40 19.36 -0.74
C LYS A 309 -43.14 18.03 -0.92
N MET A 310 -44.46 18.05 -1.07
CA MET A 310 -45.30 16.85 -1.13
C MET A 310 -45.62 16.37 -2.55
N VAL A 311 -45.62 17.26 -3.54
CA VAL A 311 -46.10 16.94 -4.90
C VAL A 311 -45.03 17.16 -5.96
N VAL A 312 -44.34 18.31 -5.93
CA VAL A 312 -43.39 18.70 -6.99
C VAL A 312 -42.04 18.02 -6.79
N ARG A 313 -41.43 18.17 -5.61
CA ARG A 313 -40.10 17.64 -5.32
C ARG A 313 -40.04 16.11 -5.35
N PRO A 314 -41.01 15.33 -4.81
CA PRO A 314 -40.98 13.87 -4.92
C PRO A 314 -41.10 13.38 -6.37
N ALA A 315 -41.86 14.10 -7.22
CA ALA A 315 -41.96 13.76 -8.64
C ALA A 315 -40.67 14.11 -9.42
N MET A 316 -39.98 15.19 -9.02
CA MET A 316 -38.70 15.62 -9.57
C MET A 316 -37.51 14.76 -9.12
N LEU A 317 -37.55 14.18 -7.91
CA LEU A 317 -36.46 13.39 -7.32
C LEU A 317 -36.71 11.88 -7.29
N TYR A 318 -37.73 11.38 -7.98
CA TYR A 318 -38.03 9.95 -8.00
C TYR A 318 -36.87 9.16 -8.63
N GLY A 319 -36.21 8.30 -7.84
CA GLY A 319 -35.05 7.51 -8.25
C GLY A 319 -33.71 8.26 -8.15
N ALA A 320 -33.67 9.47 -7.59
CA ALA A 320 -32.44 10.26 -7.44
C ALA A 320 -31.41 9.62 -6.50
N GLU A 321 -31.85 8.70 -5.64
CA GLU A 321 -30.99 7.82 -4.86
C GLU A 321 -30.10 6.91 -5.72
N CYS A 322 -30.50 6.61 -6.97
CA CYS A 322 -29.78 5.73 -7.89
C CYS A 322 -29.00 6.47 -9.00
N TRP A 323 -29.08 7.81 -9.08
CA TRP A 323 -28.50 8.56 -10.20
C TRP A 323 -26.99 8.84 -10.03
N PRO A 324 -26.14 8.48 -11.02
CA PRO A 324 -24.85 9.14 -11.26
C PRO A 324 -25.00 10.64 -11.57
N LEU A 325 -25.19 11.44 -10.52
CA LEU A 325 -25.23 12.89 -10.59
C LEU A 325 -23.82 13.46 -10.78
N LYS A 326 -23.62 14.12 -11.92
CA LYS A 326 -22.50 15.03 -12.16
C LYS A 326 -22.85 16.41 -11.60
N GLU A 327 -21.86 17.26 -11.32
CA GLU A 327 -22.09 18.63 -10.83
C GLU A 327 -23.09 19.41 -11.73
N LYS A 328 -22.96 19.28 -13.05
CA LYS A 328 -23.92 19.84 -14.02
C LYS A 328 -25.38 19.40 -13.81
N HIS A 329 -25.62 18.21 -13.25
CA HIS A 329 -26.96 17.70 -12.94
C HIS A 329 -27.51 18.35 -11.65
N ASN A 330 -26.67 18.49 -10.61
CA ASN A 330 -27.04 19.25 -9.39
C ASN A 330 -27.40 20.69 -9.75
N THR A 331 -26.57 21.38 -10.53
CA THR A 331 -26.83 22.75 -10.98
C THR A 331 -28.15 22.87 -11.75
N LYS A 332 -28.47 21.93 -12.65
CA LYS A 332 -29.78 21.89 -13.35
C LYS A 332 -30.97 21.74 -12.39
N LEU A 333 -30.86 20.85 -11.40
CA LEU A 333 -31.89 20.61 -10.38
C LEU A 333 -32.08 21.82 -9.45
N CYS A 334 -30.98 22.40 -8.95
CA CYS A 334 -30.99 23.60 -8.12
C CYS A 334 -31.59 24.81 -8.85
N VAL A 335 -31.26 25.02 -10.13
CA VAL A 335 -31.86 26.07 -10.96
C VAL A 335 -33.36 25.84 -11.19
N ALA A 336 -33.78 24.59 -11.41
CA ALA A 336 -35.19 24.25 -11.56
C ALA A 336 -36.00 24.50 -10.27
N GLU A 337 -35.51 24.02 -9.12
CA GLU A 337 -36.08 24.30 -7.80
C GLU A 337 -36.18 25.80 -7.55
N MET A 338 -35.06 26.53 -7.64
CA MET A 338 -35.04 27.95 -7.31
C MET A 338 -35.97 28.78 -8.20
N ARG A 339 -36.15 28.41 -9.48
CA ARG A 339 -37.16 29.06 -10.35
C ARG A 339 -38.58 28.79 -9.85
N MET A 340 -38.93 27.54 -9.57
CA MET A 340 -40.25 27.15 -9.06
C MET A 340 -40.58 27.83 -7.72
N VAL A 341 -39.62 27.86 -6.80
CA VAL A 341 -39.76 28.43 -5.46
C VAL A 341 -39.80 29.96 -5.49
N ARG A 342 -38.98 30.63 -6.33
CA ARG A 342 -39.03 32.10 -6.53
C ARG A 342 -40.38 32.53 -7.12
N TRP A 343 -40.84 31.89 -8.20
CA TRP A 343 -42.08 32.26 -8.88
C TRP A 343 -43.31 32.16 -7.98
N MET A 344 -43.46 31.07 -7.22
CA MET A 344 -44.61 30.93 -6.29
C MET A 344 -44.51 31.87 -5.07
N SER A 345 -43.32 32.42 -4.82
CA SER A 345 -43.08 33.45 -3.80
C SER A 345 -43.29 34.88 -4.31
N GLY A 346 -43.57 35.06 -5.61
CA GLY A 346 -43.69 36.38 -6.24
C GLY A 346 -42.36 37.09 -6.47
N PHE A 347 -41.23 36.37 -6.39
CA PHE A 347 -39.89 36.93 -6.60
C PHE A 347 -39.31 36.55 -7.97
N THR A 348 -38.50 37.44 -8.49
CA THR A 348 -37.73 37.33 -9.73
C THR A 348 -36.22 37.25 -9.41
N LEU A 349 -35.38 37.28 -10.45
CA LEU A 349 -33.93 37.47 -10.27
C LEU A 349 -33.55 38.94 -10.10
N ARG A 350 -34.41 39.89 -10.49
CA ARG A 350 -34.14 41.34 -10.38
C ARG A 350 -34.19 41.83 -8.93
N ASP A 351 -34.90 41.13 -8.05
CA ASP A 351 -35.06 41.49 -6.64
C ASP A 351 -33.81 41.23 -5.78
N ARG A 352 -32.77 40.58 -6.33
CA ARG A 352 -31.47 40.30 -5.69
C ARG A 352 -31.50 39.63 -4.30
N ILE A 353 -32.63 39.03 -3.92
CA ILE A 353 -32.79 38.28 -2.67
C ILE A 353 -31.95 36.98 -2.71
N ARG A 354 -31.22 36.69 -1.63
CA ARG A 354 -30.44 35.46 -1.43
C ARG A 354 -31.32 34.19 -1.41
N ASN A 355 -30.81 33.05 -1.89
CA ASN A 355 -31.60 31.83 -2.04
C ASN A 355 -32.04 31.24 -0.69
N GLU A 356 -31.17 31.32 0.31
CA GLU A 356 -31.33 30.79 1.66
C GLU A 356 -32.54 31.42 2.35
N HIS A 357 -32.69 32.75 2.22
CA HIS A 357 -33.83 33.49 2.75
C HIS A 357 -35.16 33.08 2.10
N ILE A 358 -35.16 32.75 0.80
CA ILE A 358 -36.37 32.29 0.10
C ILE A 358 -36.72 30.87 0.57
N HIS A 359 -35.73 29.98 0.70
CA HIS A 359 -35.89 28.65 1.26
C HIS A 359 -36.47 28.66 2.68
N GLU A 360 -35.93 29.52 3.56
CA GLU A 360 -36.45 29.73 4.91
C GLU A 360 -37.89 30.25 4.90
N LYS A 361 -38.18 31.32 4.16
CA LYS A 361 -39.50 31.97 4.09
C LYS A 361 -40.58 31.00 3.60
N VAL A 362 -40.28 30.19 2.60
CA VAL A 362 -41.17 29.16 2.05
C VAL A 362 -41.20 27.89 2.95
N GLY A 363 -40.13 27.63 3.70
CA GLY A 363 -39.98 26.41 4.52
C GLY A 363 -39.62 25.18 3.68
N VAL A 364 -38.72 25.34 2.71
CA VAL A 364 -38.21 24.30 1.81
C VAL A 364 -36.70 24.23 1.98
N ALA A 365 -36.18 23.05 2.32
CA ALA A 365 -34.74 22.78 2.29
C ALA A 365 -34.27 22.50 0.84
N PRO A 366 -33.01 22.86 0.49
CA PRO A 366 -32.42 22.62 -0.83
C PRO A 366 -32.60 21.21 -1.38
N VAL A 367 -32.70 21.12 -2.71
CA VAL A 367 -32.83 19.88 -3.46
C VAL A 367 -31.63 18.95 -3.25
N GLU A 368 -30.43 19.50 -3.19
CA GLU A 368 -29.16 18.78 -2.99
C GLU A 368 -29.12 18.05 -1.63
N ASP A 369 -29.45 18.74 -0.54
CA ASP A 369 -29.58 18.14 0.79
C ASP A 369 -30.59 16.99 0.80
N LYS A 370 -31.67 17.10 0.01
CA LYS A 370 -32.70 16.06 -0.08
C LYS A 370 -32.29 14.87 -0.94
N ILE A 371 -31.41 15.06 -1.91
CA ILE A 371 -30.76 13.96 -2.62
C ILE A 371 -29.80 13.23 -1.65
N ARG A 372 -28.96 13.96 -0.92
CA ARG A 372 -28.04 13.40 0.10
C ARG A 372 -28.80 12.63 1.20
N GLU A 373 -29.86 13.21 1.77
CA GLU A 373 -30.73 12.54 2.76
C GLU A 373 -31.36 11.25 2.20
N SER A 374 -31.79 11.25 0.94
CA SER A 374 -32.44 10.09 0.32
C SER A 374 -31.45 8.95 0.07
N ARG A 375 -30.23 9.28 -0.40
CA ARG A 375 -29.10 8.34 -0.53
C ARG A 375 -28.72 7.74 0.83
N LEU A 376 -28.55 8.56 1.87
CA LEU A 376 -28.23 8.08 3.23
C LEU A 376 -29.32 7.18 3.81
N ARG A 377 -30.61 7.51 3.58
CA ARG A 377 -31.74 6.67 3.99
C ARG A 377 -31.74 5.31 3.30
N TRP A 378 -31.45 5.29 1.99
CA TRP A 378 -31.32 4.07 1.19
C TRP A 378 -30.12 3.23 1.65
N PHE A 379 -28.96 3.85 1.91
CA PHE A 379 -27.77 3.17 2.40
C PHE A 379 -28.00 2.51 3.77
N GLY A 380 -28.63 3.25 4.69
CA GLY A 380 -29.06 2.70 5.97
C GLY A 380 -30.07 1.55 5.83
N HIS A 381 -30.90 1.56 4.79
CA HIS A 381 -31.79 0.43 4.47
C HIS A 381 -31.02 -0.81 4.02
N ILE A 382 -29.99 -0.66 3.18
CA ILE A 382 -29.09 -1.77 2.82
C ILE A 382 -28.37 -2.33 4.06
N LYS A 383 -27.77 -1.48 4.90
CA LYS A 383 -27.00 -1.96 6.07
C LYS A 383 -27.86 -2.75 7.08
N ARG A 384 -29.20 -2.59 7.05
CA ARG A 384 -30.16 -3.36 7.86
C ARG A 384 -30.65 -4.68 7.24
N ARG A 385 -30.42 -4.93 5.94
CA ARG A 385 -30.78 -6.22 5.29
C ARG A 385 -29.87 -7.35 5.80
N PRO A 386 -30.30 -8.62 5.77
CA PRO A 386 -29.42 -9.78 6.03
C PRO A 386 -28.19 -9.80 5.11
N SER A 387 -27.05 -10.35 5.57
CA SER A 387 -25.79 -10.39 4.81
C SER A 387 -25.84 -11.28 3.55
N ASP A 388 -26.84 -12.15 3.47
CA ASP A 388 -27.14 -13.01 2.32
C ASP A 388 -28.13 -12.39 1.32
N ASP A 389 -28.75 -11.25 1.65
CA ASP A 389 -29.61 -10.49 0.73
C ASP A 389 -28.81 -10.07 -0.53
N PRO A 390 -29.30 -10.29 -1.76
CA PRO A 390 -28.56 -9.99 -2.99
C PRO A 390 -28.07 -8.54 -3.07
N VAL A 391 -28.84 -7.57 -2.58
CA VAL A 391 -28.47 -6.15 -2.63
C VAL A 391 -27.43 -5.81 -1.57
N ARG A 392 -27.49 -6.45 -0.39
CA ARG A 392 -26.41 -6.33 0.61
C ARG A 392 -25.15 -7.08 0.17
N LYS A 393 -25.27 -8.20 -0.55
CA LYS A 393 -24.12 -8.88 -1.18
C LYS A 393 -23.42 -7.97 -2.18
N VAL A 394 -24.15 -7.31 -3.09
CA VAL A 394 -23.54 -6.35 -4.04
C VAL A 394 -22.90 -5.16 -3.31
N ALA A 395 -23.57 -4.60 -2.30
CA ALA A 395 -23.00 -3.53 -1.46
C ALA A 395 -21.87 -3.97 -0.51
N VAL A 396 -21.57 -5.28 -0.44
CA VAL A 396 -20.38 -5.84 0.21
C VAL A 396 -19.33 -6.19 -0.83
N LEU A 397 -19.71 -6.67 -2.02
CA LEU A 397 -18.80 -6.98 -3.14
C LEU A 397 -17.97 -5.77 -3.57
N ASP A 398 -18.50 -4.55 -3.49
CA ASP A 398 -17.74 -3.32 -3.80
C ASP A 398 -16.92 -2.75 -2.61
N LEU A 399 -17.02 -3.39 -1.43
CA LEU A 399 -16.08 -3.20 -0.32
C LEU A 399 -15.19 -4.42 -0.09
N THR A 400 -15.44 -5.49 -0.84
CA THR A 400 -14.58 -6.66 -0.97
C THR A 400 -14.25 -6.86 -2.45
N PHE A 401 -13.37 -6.00 -2.96
CA PHE A 401 -12.16 -6.56 -3.58
C PHE A 401 -11.75 -7.75 -2.70
N VAL A 402 -11.64 -8.94 -3.28
CA VAL A 402 -11.26 -10.12 -2.49
C VAL A 402 -9.82 -9.88 -2.04
N LYS A 403 -9.65 -9.29 -0.84
CA LYS A 403 -8.38 -9.07 -0.17
C LYS A 403 -7.78 -10.43 0.16
N LYS A 404 -7.23 -11.09 -0.86
CA LYS A 404 -6.47 -12.30 -0.71
C LYS A 404 -5.04 -11.89 -0.40
N GLU A 405 -4.81 -11.50 0.85
CA GLU A 405 -3.50 -11.21 1.40
C GLU A 405 -2.67 -12.52 1.37
N VAL A 406 -2.03 -12.80 0.24
CA VAL A 406 -1.50 -14.12 -0.14
C VAL A 406 -0.55 -14.66 0.92
N GLY A 407 0.34 -13.79 1.43
CA GLY A 407 1.27 -14.16 2.49
C GLY A 407 0.63 -14.38 3.87
N LEU A 408 -0.37 -13.57 4.25
CA LEU A 408 -1.10 -13.77 5.51
C LEU A 408 -1.96 -15.05 5.47
N ALA A 409 -2.46 -15.45 4.29
CA ALA A 409 -3.11 -16.74 4.10
C ALA A 409 -2.13 -17.91 4.36
N LEU A 410 -0.90 -17.84 3.83
CA LEU A 410 0.14 -18.85 4.09
C LEU A 410 0.50 -18.95 5.58
N LEU A 411 0.69 -17.81 6.26
CA LEU A 411 0.93 -17.80 7.70
C LEU A 411 -0.26 -18.42 8.47
N ARG A 412 -1.49 -18.04 8.13
CA ARG A 412 -2.70 -18.63 8.73
C ARG A 412 -2.77 -20.15 8.53
N ASN A 413 -2.37 -20.65 7.35
CA ASN A 413 -2.38 -22.07 7.03
C ASN A 413 -1.34 -22.87 7.84
N PHE A 414 -0.20 -22.25 8.19
CA PHE A 414 0.78 -22.84 9.10
C PHE A 414 0.33 -22.78 10.56
N LEU A 415 -0.18 -21.63 11.02
CA LEU A 415 -0.60 -21.40 12.40
C LEU A 415 -1.89 -22.16 12.79
N CYS A 416 -2.78 -22.40 11.82
CA CYS A 416 -4.02 -23.14 12.02
C CYS A 416 -4.23 -24.18 10.90
N PRO A 417 -3.56 -25.34 10.95
CA PRO A 417 -3.69 -26.40 9.96
C PRO A 417 -5.12 -26.95 9.92
N SER A 418 -5.95 -26.47 8.99
CA SER A 418 -7.36 -26.88 8.89
C SER A 418 -7.48 -28.35 8.46
N THR A 419 -8.43 -29.08 9.03
CA THR A 419 -8.65 -30.51 8.73
C THR A 419 -9.25 -30.68 7.33
N LYS A 420 -8.39 -30.78 6.30
CA LYS A 420 -8.71 -31.09 4.90
C LYS A 420 -9.94 -30.34 4.36
N SER A 421 -9.80 -29.03 4.18
CA SER A 421 -10.67 -28.29 3.24
C SER A 421 -10.72 -29.01 1.89
N LYS A 422 -11.92 -29.28 1.36
CA LYS A 422 -12.08 -29.82 -0.01
C LYS A 422 -11.74 -28.72 -1.01
N LEU A 423 -10.46 -28.67 -1.39
CA LEU A 423 -9.90 -27.69 -2.31
C LEU A 423 -10.66 -27.65 -3.65
N LYS A 424 -11.24 -26.48 -3.95
CA LYS A 424 -11.46 -26.09 -5.35
C LYS A 424 -10.13 -25.57 -5.88
N ARG A 425 -9.54 -26.27 -6.85
CA ARG A 425 -8.40 -25.78 -7.61
C ARG A 425 -8.80 -24.47 -8.31
N LEU A 426 -8.30 -23.33 -7.82
CA LEU A 426 -8.41 -22.06 -8.52
C LEU A 426 -7.77 -22.19 -9.90
N ALA A 427 -8.35 -21.54 -10.91
CA ALA A 427 -7.77 -21.53 -12.25
C ALA A 427 -6.39 -20.85 -12.18
N SER A 428 -5.36 -21.47 -12.76
CA SER A 428 -3.97 -21.07 -12.59
C SER A 428 -3.74 -19.60 -12.98
N GLY A 429 -3.20 -18.84 -12.04
CA GLY A 429 -2.61 -17.53 -12.33
C GLY A 429 -1.35 -17.70 -13.18
N LYS A 430 -1.08 -16.73 -14.06
CA LYS A 430 0.08 -16.76 -14.98
C LYS A 430 1.32 -16.05 -14.42
N ALA A 431 1.44 -15.90 -13.10
CA ALA A 431 2.61 -15.30 -12.47
C ALA A 431 3.84 -16.20 -12.70
N SER A 432 4.68 -15.83 -13.67
CA SER A 432 5.90 -16.56 -14.06
C SER A 432 7.12 -15.65 -14.21
N ARG A 433 6.98 -14.36 -13.87
CA ARG A 433 7.99 -13.31 -14.01
C ARG A 433 7.85 -12.29 -12.88
N LEU A 434 8.98 -11.66 -12.54
CA LEU A 434 9.05 -10.51 -11.64
C LEU A 434 8.16 -9.37 -12.17
N ALA A 435 7.24 -8.87 -11.34
CA ALA A 435 6.37 -7.74 -11.65
C ALA A 435 7.12 -6.40 -11.58
N LYS A 436 6.62 -5.40 -12.31
CA LYS A 436 7.10 -4.01 -12.20
C LYS A 436 6.49 -3.37 -10.95
N ARG A 437 7.33 -2.92 -10.01
CA ARG A 437 6.89 -2.35 -8.74
C ARG A 437 6.39 -0.91 -8.88
N VAL A 438 5.26 -0.60 -8.26
CA VAL A 438 4.73 0.75 -8.04
C VAL A 438 4.91 1.13 -6.57
N ILE A 439 5.82 2.06 -6.30
CA ILE A 439 6.17 2.49 -4.95
C ILE A 439 5.43 3.79 -4.61
N ALA A 440 4.72 3.79 -3.48
CA ALA A 440 4.05 4.99 -2.97
C ALA A 440 4.92 5.68 -1.92
N CYS A 441 5.18 6.98 -2.09
CA CYS A 441 6.07 7.74 -1.23
C CYS A 441 5.32 8.83 -0.45
N LEU A 442 5.83 9.19 0.74
CA LEU A 442 5.36 10.30 1.55
C LEU A 442 6.47 11.06 2.28
N ASP A 443 6.39 12.38 2.21
CA ASP A 443 7.25 13.35 2.89
C ASP A 443 6.77 13.59 4.34
N VAL A 444 7.54 13.19 5.35
CA VAL A 444 7.19 13.34 6.77
C VAL A 444 7.92 14.54 7.38
N ARG A 445 7.17 15.55 7.83
CA ARG A 445 7.67 16.75 8.56
C ARG A 445 7.00 16.89 9.91
N ALA A 446 7.63 17.68 10.79
CA ALA A 446 6.92 18.31 11.88
C ALA A 446 6.26 19.60 11.37
N ASN A 447 5.01 19.86 11.76
CA ASN A 447 4.38 21.17 11.59
C ASN A 447 4.85 22.16 12.68
N ASP A 448 4.37 23.41 12.65
CA ASP A 448 4.74 24.43 13.63
C ASP A 448 4.24 24.12 15.07
N SER A 449 3.35 23.15 15.25
CA SER A 449 2.93 22.59 16.56
C SER A 449 3.76 21.39 17.04
N GLY A 450 4.70 20.90 16.21
CA GLY A 450 5.53 19.72 16.49
C GLY A 450 4.91 18.38 16.08
N ASP A 451 3.67 18.36 15.58
CA ASP A 451 3.00 17.14 15.12
C ASP A 451 3.60 16.65 13.80
N LEU A 452 3.69 15.32 13.65
CA LEU A 452 4.07 14.71 12.37
C LEU A 452 2.94 14.75 11.34
N VAL A 453 3.20 15.43 10.24
CA VAL A 453 2.29 15.62 9.11
C VAL A 453 2.94 15.15 7.80
N VAL A 454 2.13 14.72 6.85
CA VAL A 454 2.56 14.54 5.46
C VAL A 454 2.49 15.90 4.76
N THR A 455 3.53 16.24 4.02
CA THR A 455 3.62 17.53 3.30
C THR A 455 3.86 17.30 1.81
N LYS A 456 3.83 18.37 1.01
CA LYS A 456 4.31 18.35 -0.38
C LYS A 456 5.43 19.36 -0.53
N GLY A 457 6.60 18.90 -0.98
CA GLY A 457 7.53 19.73 -1.74
C GLY A 457 7.00 20.02 -3.14
N ASP A 458 6.70 21.28 -3.45
CA ASP A 458 6.76 21.77 -4.83
C ASP A 458 8.14 22.38 -5.02
N GLN A 459 9.03 21.73 -5.77
CA GLN A 459 10.44 22.14 -5.89
C GLN A 459 11.11 22.42 -4.53
N TYR A 460 10.84 21.55 -3.54
CA TYR A 460 11.27 21.66 -2.14
C TYR A 460 10.64 22.78 -1.29
N ASP A 461 9.71 23.60 -1.82
CA ASP A 461 8.87 24.50 -1.01
C ASP A 461 7.64 23.77 -0.45
N VAL A 462 7.33 24.00 0.82
CA VAL A 462 6.35 23.23 1.62
C VAL A 462 5.36 24.09 2.40
N ARG A 463 5.45 25.42 2.29
CA ARG A 463 4.49 26.33 2.93
C ARG A 463 3.34 26.68 1.98
N GLU A 464 2.23 27.12 2.55
CA GLU A 464 1.16 27.74 1.78
C GLU A 464 1.48 29.21 1.50
N HIS A 465 1.19 29.68 0.29
CA HIS A 465 1.24 31.10 -0.04
C HIS A 465 -0.05 31.81 0.41
N THR A 466 -0.36 31.67 1.69
CA THR A 466 -1.43 32.34 2.44
C THR A 466 -0.82 33.31 3.46
N ASP A 467 -1.60 34.25 3.99
CA ASP A 467 -1.09 35.27 4.93
C ASP A 467 -0.49 34.67 6.22
N GLU A 468 -0.85 33.43 6.56
CA GLU A 468 -0.39 32.70 7.76
C GLU A 468 0.84 31.80 7.48
N ASN A 469 1.16 31.55 6.19
CA ASN A 469 2.39 30.87 5.74
C ASN A 469 2.63 29.47 6.39
N GLU A 470 1.56 28.74 6.73
CA GLU A 470 1.63 27.46 7.45
C GLU A 470 2.25 26.31 6.61
N VAL A 471 2.71 25.25 7.29
CA VAL A 471 3.17 24.01 6.65
C VAL A 471 1.98 23.20 6.11
N ARG A 472 1.97 22.91 4.80
CA ARG A 472 0.90 22.14 4.13
C ARG A 472 0.69 20.77 4.78
N ASN A 473 -0.50 20.52 5.33
CA ASN A 473 -0.85 19.25 5.96
C ASN A 473 -1.76 18.39 5.05
N LEU A 474 -1.21 17.30 4.51
CA LEU A 474 -1.91 16.33 3.66
C LEU A 474 -2.42 15.10 4.43
N GLY A 475 -2.38 15.13 5.76
CA GLY A 475 -2.83 14.04 6.64
C GLY A 475 -1.70 13.43 7.45
N LYS A 476 -2.04 12.39 8.23
CA LYS A 476 -1.09 11.70 9.12
C LYS A 476 -0.31 10.60 8.38
N PRO A 477 1.02 10.47 8.59
CA PRO A 477 1.85 9.49 7.88
C PRO A 477 1.34 8.04 7.95
N VAL A 478 0.89 7.59 9.13
CA VAL A 478 0.42 6.21 9.37
C VAL A 478 -0.88 5.91 8.60
N GLU A 479 -1.85 6.82 8.66
CA GLU A 479 -3.14 6.67 7.99
C GLU A 479 -2.97 6.65 6.47
N LEU A 480 -2.10 7.51 5.94
CA LEU A 480 -1.85 7.60 4.51
C LEU A 480 -1.06 6.40 3.97
N ALA A 481 -0.10 5.87 4.73
CA ALA A 481 0.58 4.62 4.40
C ALA A 481 -0.40 3.42 4.39
N GLY A 482 -1.36 3.38 5.33
CA GLY A 482 -2.44 2.39 5.33
C GLY A 482 -3.39 2.50 4.14
N GLN A 483 -3.66 3.73 3.66
CA GLN A 483 -4.41 3.96 2.44
C GLN A 483 -3.64 3.49 1.21
N TYR A 484 -2.35 3.83 1.07
CA TYR A 484 -1.50 3.38 -0.02
C TYR A 484 -1.42 1.86 -0.13
N TYR A 485 -1.25 1.18 1.00
CA TYR A 485 -1.33 -0.28 1.06
C TYR A 485 -2.69 -0.80 0.57
N SER A 486 -3.80 -0.19 0.99
CA SER A 486 -5.14 -0.57 0.57
C SER A 486 -5.46 -0.22 -0.90
N ASP A 487 -4.77 0.75 -1.49
CA ASP A 487 -4.86 1.11 -2.91
C ASP A 487 -3.99 0.19 -3.80
N GLY A 488 -3.20 -0.69 -3.19
CA GLY A 488 -2.40 -1.72 -3.83
C GLY A 488 -0.89 -1.42 -3.96
N ALA A 489 -0.33 -0.46 -3.22
CA ALA A 489 1.10 -0.13 -3.31
C ALA A 489 2.00 -1.34 -3.00
N ASP A 490 2.95 -1.63 -3.89
CA ASP A 490 3.88 -2.74 -3.77
C ASP A 490 4.91 -2.54 -2.65
N GLU A 491 5.11 -1.28 -2.24
CA GLU A 491 6.08 -0.80 -1.27
C GLU A 491 5.70 0.64 -0.84
N VAL A 492 5.96 1.00 0.42
CA VAL A 492 5.73 2.36 0.94
C VAL A 492 7.04 2.98 1.43
N THR A 493 7.39 4.15 0.89
CA THR A 493 8.60 4.89 1.24
C THR A 493 8.28 6.13 2.07
N PHE A 494 8.96 6.28 3.21
CA PHE A 494 8.90 7.46 4.05
C PHE A 494 10.17 8.29 3.88
N LEU A 495 10.03 9.54 3.44
CA LEU A 495 11.12 10.51 3.45
C LEU A 495 11.04 11.31 4.76
N ASN A 496 11.89 10.92 5.72
CA ASN A 496 12.04 11.61 6.99
C ASN A 496 12.85 12.88 6.79
N ILE A 497 12.12 13.98 6.65
CA ILE A 497 12.64 15.33 6.48
C ILE A 497 12.31 16.20 7.71
N THR A 498 12.08 15.53 8.84
CA THR A 498 11.95 16.19 10.16
C THR A 498 13.30 16.79 10.56
N GLY A 499 13.27 18.03 11.05
CA GLY A 499 14.48 18.78 11.45
C GLY A 499 15.08 18.34 12.79
N PHE A 500 14.72 17.17 13.31
CA PHE A 500 15.08 16.68 14.64
C PHE A 500 16.56 16.26 14.70
N ARG A 501 17.45 17.26 14.81
CA ARG A 501 18.91 17.06 14.91
C ARG A 501 19.37 16.71 16.32
N ASP A 502 18.59 17.07 17.34
CA ASP A 502 18.99 17.08 18.75
C ASP A 502 18.13 16.15 19.64
N PHE A 503 17.53 15.11 19.06
CA PHE A 503 16.75 14.10 19.79
C PHE A 503 17.56 12.83 20.08
N PRO A 504 17.39 12.19 21.26
CA PRO A 504 17.90 10.84 21.49
C PRO A 504 17.32 9.85 20.48
N LEU A 505 18.13 8.89 20.01
CA LEU A 505 17.74 7.94 18.97
C LEU A 505 16.42 7.20 19.29
N ALA A 506 16.22 6.78 20.54
CA ALA A 506 15.05 6.03 20.98
C ALA A 506 13.73 6.83 20.91
N ASP A 507 13.81 8.16 20.98
CA ASP A 507 12.67 9.09 21.06
C ASP A 507 12.29 9.69 19.70
N LEU A 508 13.02 9.35 18.62
CA LEU A 508 12.73 9.85 17.27
C LEU A 508 11.28 9.55 16.85
N PRO A 509 10.44 10.57 16.59
CA PRO A 509 9.03 10.37 16.23
C PRO A 509 8.82 9.50 14.98
N MET A 510 9.77 9.51 14.05
CA MET A 510 9.75 8.66 12.85
C MET A 510 9.76 7.16 13.16
N LEU A 511 10.39 6.75 14.26
CA LEU A 511 10.35 5.35 14.72
C LEU A 511 8.94 4.95 15.13
N GLN A 512 8.19 5.85 15.79
CA GLN A 512 6.79 5.59 16.13
C GLN A 512 5.92 5.45 14.88
N VAL A 513 6.12 6.28 13.85
CA VAL A 513 5.42 6.14 12.56
C VAL A 513 5.61 4.76 11.95
N LEU A 514 6.83 4.23 11.90
CA LEU A 514 7.09 2.88 11.41
C LEU A 514 6.49 1.80 12.32
N ARG A 515 6.57 1.99 13.64
CA ARG A 515 6.04 1.04 14.63
C ARG A 515 4.54 0.86 14.49
N TYR A 516 3.78 1.94 14.28
CA TYR A 516 2.32 1.90 14.05
C TYR A 516 1.95 1.51 12.61
N THR A 517 2.70 1.96 11.60
CA THR A 517 2.43 1.56 10.20
C THR A 517 2.55 0.05 10.03
N SER A 518 3.63 -0.55 10.55
CA SER A 518 3.89 -1.99 10.44
C SER A 518 2.89 -2.89 11.18
N GLU A 519 1.94 -2.34 11.95
CA GLU A 519 0.86 -3.12 12.58
C GLU A 519 -0.24 -3.52 11.58
N ASN A 520 -0.42 -2.74 10.51
CA ASN A 520 -1.52 -2.92 9.55
C ASN A 520 -1.09 -2.86 8.07
N VAL A 521 0.20 -2.59 7.79
CA VAL A 521 0.76 -2.55 6.44
C VAL A 521 1.72 -3.72 6.21
N PHE A 522 1.29 -4.68 5.39
CA PHE A 522 1.99 -5.95 5.13
C PHE A 522 2.67 -5.97 3.75
N VAL A 523 3.30 -4.84 3.42
CA VAL A 523 4.21 -4.66 2.28
C VAL A 523 5.54 -4.06 2.79
N PRO A 524 6.61 -4.04 1.98
CA PRO A 524 7.89 -3.44 2.35
C PRO A 524 7.77 -1.96 2.71
N LEU A 525 8.44 -1.56 3.79
CA LEU A 525 8.55 -0.18 4.25
C LEU A 525 10.00 0.29 4.08
N ALA A 526 10.21 1.34 3.29
CA ALA A 526 11.50 2.00 3.16
C ALA A 526 11.52 3.32 3.94
N VAL A 527 12.65 3.69 4.56
CA VAL A 527 12.81 4.99 5.23
C VAL A 527 14.10 5.68 4.83
N GLY A 528 14.01 6.93 4.37
CA GLY A 528 15.16 7.77 4.03
C GLY A 528 15.23 9.02 4.91
N GLY A 529 16.43 9.57 5.08
CA GLY A 529 16.65 10.81 5.82
C GLY A 529 16.98 10.62 7.30
N GLY A 530 18.13 11.14 7.71
CA GLY A 530 18.65 11.01 9.09
C GLY A 530 19.49 9.75 9.37
N ILE A 531 19.60 8.81 8.42
CA ILE A 531 20.46 7.63 8.57
C ILE A 531 21.91 8.03 8.28
N ARG A 532 22.65 8.36 9.34
CA ARG A 532 24.06 8.76 9.34
C ARG A 532 24.61 8.68 10.76
N ASP A 533 25.92 8.78 10.90
CA ASP A 533 26.58 9.02 12.17
C ASP A 533 26.12 10.36 12.79
N PHE A 534 25.78 10.35 14.08
CA PHE A 534 25.50 11.58 14.82
C PHE A 534 25.80 11.42 16.33
N THR A 535 25.86 12.55 17.03
CA THR A 535 25.94 12.60 18.49
C THR A 535 24.69 13.33 19.00
N ASP A 536 23.98 12.75 19.97
CA ASP A 536 22.78 13.38 20.55
C ASP A 536 23.12 14.52 21.54
N ALA A 537 22.09 15.23 21.99
CA ALA A 537 22.21 16.33 22.93
C ALA A 537 22.81 15.94 24.30
N ASN A 538 22.85 14.64 24.64
CA ASN A 538 23.48 14.12 25.85
C ASN A 538 24.96 13.74 25.64
N GLY A 539 25.50 13.97 24.43
CA GLY A 539 26.87 13.61 24.07
C GLY A 539 27.06 12.14 23.71
N ARG A 540 25.99 11.34 23.55
CA ARG A 540 26.11 9.95 23.10
C ARG A 540 26.24 9.91 21.57
N TYR A 541 27.34 9.36 21.10
CA TYR A 541 27.55 9.02 19.70
C TYR A 541 26.73 7.76 19.31
N TYR A 542 26.18 7.78 18.10
CA TYR A 542 25.57 6.63 17.43
C TYR A 542 26.16 6.53 16.02
N SER A 543 26.60 5.34 15.67
CA SER A 543 26.99 4.98 14.30
C SER A 543 25.77 4.89 13.39
N SER A 544 25.95 5.14 12.10
CA SER A 544 24.91 4.93 11.07
C SER A 544 24.32 3.51 11.09
N LEU A 545 25.11 2.50 11.46
CA LEU A 545 24.66 1.13 11.69
C LEU A 545 23.68 1.00 12.87
N GLU A 546 23.95 1.63 14.03
CA GLU A 546 23.02 1.65 15.16
C GLU A 546 21.71 2.35 14.80
N VAL A 547 21.80 3.49 14.10
CA VAL A 547 20.63 4.25 13.62
C VAL A 547 19.78 3.40 12.68
N ALA A 548 20.40 2.77 11.67
CA ALA A 548 19.70 1.87 10.76
C ALA A 548 19.08 0.66 11.48
N SER A 549 19.80 0.08 12.45
CA SER A 549 19.31 -1.03 13.27
C SER A 549 18.03 -0.68 14.01
N GLU A 550 17.96 0.50 14.63
CA GLU A 550 16.74 0.95 15.33
C GLU A 550 15.58 1.22 14.35
N TYR A 551 15.85 1.74 13.15
CA TYR A 551 14.84 1.85 12.08
C TYR A 551 14.30 0.47 11.66
N PHE A 552 15.15 -0.53 11.48
CA PHE A 552 14.73 -1.91 11.14
C PHE A 552 13.88 -2.52 12.26
N ARG A 553 14.30 -2.44 13.54
CA ARG A 553 13.51 -2.96 14.68
C ARG A 553 12.20 -2.21 14.92
N SER A 554 12.14 -0.96 14.46
CA SER A 554 10.93 -0.14 14.48
C SER A 554 9.95 -0.43 13.34
N GLY A 555 10.35 -1.13 12.27
CA GLY A 555 9.44 -1.63 11.25
C GLY A 555 9.87 -1.40 9.81
N ALA A 556 10.98 -0.69 9.56
CA ALA A 556 11.54 -0.56 8.20
C ALA A 556 12.12 -1.90 7.71
N ASP A 557 12.09 -2.12 6.41
CA ASP A 557 12.75 -3.24 5.72
C ASP A 557 13.98 -2.77 4.93
N LYS A 558 14.00 -1.48 4.55
CA LYS A 558 15.09 -0.84 3.81
C LYS A 558 15.35 0.56 4.36
N ILE A 559 16.63 0.96 4.38
CA ILE A 559 17.04 2.34 4.64
C ILE A 559 17.51 3.02 3.36
N SER A 560 17.30 4.33 3.25
CA SER A 560 17.74 5.13 2.11
C SER A 560 18.77 6.19 2.54
N ILE A 561 19.94 6.11 1.91
CA ILE A 561 21.10 6.96 2.17
C ILE A 561 21.21 8.00 1.05
N GLY A 562 21.19 9.28 1.42
CA GLY A 562 21.33 10.41 0.48
C GLY A 562 22.74 10.98 0.49
N SER A 563 22.94 12.14 1.11
CA SER A 563 24.19 12.91 1.02
C SER A 563 25.45 12.15 1.49
N ASP A 564 25.34 11.26 2.47
CA ASP A 564 26.45 10.44 2.95
C ASP A 564 27.00 9.49 1.85
N ALA A 565 26.11 8.98 0.98
CA ALA A 565 26.50 8.16 -0.16
C ALA A 565 27.35 8.94 -1.18
N VAL A 566 27.10 10.24 -1.33
CA VAL A 566 27.89 11.12 -2.21
C VAL A 566 29.29 11.35 -1.63
N TYR A 567 29.40 11.58 -0.32
CA TYR A 567 30.70 11.74 0.35
C TYR A 567 31.50 10.43 0.37
N ALA A 568 30.84 9.29 0.56
CA ALA A 568 31.45 7.96 0.46
C ALA A 568 31.97 7.69 -0.96
N ALA A 569 31.18 7.97 -1.99
CA ALA A 569 31.59 7.82 -3.39
C ALA A 569 32.73 8.75 -3.79
N GLU A 570 32.69 10.03 -3.40
CA GLU A 570 33.81 10.95 -3.59
C GLU A 570 35.09 10.40 -2.96
N THR A 571 35.01 9.87 -1.75
CA THR A 571 36.17 9.30 -1.02
C THR A 571 36.70 8.05 -1.72
N TYR A 572 35.80 7.17 -2.17
CA TYR A 572 36.12 5.95 -2.91
C TYR A 572 36.80 6.19 -4.26
N LEU A 573 36.46 7.31 -4.92
CA LEU A 573 37.02 7.69 -6.22
C LEU A 573 38.31 8.50 -6.11
N LYS A 574 38.44 9.39 -5.09
CA LYS A 574 39.58 10.31 -4.90
C LYS A 574 40.95 9.61 -4.80
N THR A 575 40.99 8.39 -4.28
CA THR A 575 42.25 7.64 -4.10
C THR A 575 42.80 7.03 -5.39
N GLY A 576 42.00 6.93 -6.47
CA GLY A 576 42.33 6.21 -7.70
C GLY A 576 42.40 4.68 -7.54
N VAL A 577 42.96 4.22 -6.42
CA VAL A 577 42.82 2.86 -5.90
C VAL A 577 41.45 2.75 -5.23
N ARG A 578 40.53 2.00 -5.86
CA ARG A 578 39.13 1.82 -5.44
C ARG A 578 38.99 0.94 -4.19
N VAL A 579 39.54 1.39 -3.06
CA VAL A 579 39.64 0.63 -1.81
C VAL A 579 38.37 0.82 -0.97
N LYS A 580 37.78 -0.30 -0.56
CA LYS A 580 36.73 -0.33 0.46
C LYS A 580 37.32 -0.05 1.83
N THR A 581 36.72 0.87 2.58
CA THR A 581 37.18 1.26 3.91
C THR A 581 36.52 0.44 5.02
N GLY A 582 35.34 -0.12 4.75
CA GLY A 582 34.45 -0.68 5.77
C GLY A 582 33.82 0.37 6.69
N GLN A 583 34.03 1.67 6.45
CA GLN A 583 33.63 2.76 7.34
C GLN A 583 32.42 3.56 6.84
N SER A 584 32.10 3.54 5.54
CA SER A 584 30.90 4.23 5.05
C SER A 584 29.62 3.55 5.54
N SER A 585 28.55 4.32 5.71
CA SER A 585 27.22 3.81 6.11
C SER A 585 26.73 2.70 5.16
N ILE A 586 27.00 2.84 3.85
CA ILE A 586 26.71 1.82 2.84
C ILE A 586 27.42 0.49 3.16
N GLU A 587 28.72 0.53 3.43
CA GLU A 587 29.53 -0.66 3.73
C GLU A 587 29.09 -1.32 5.04
N GLN A 588 28.97 -0.53 6.12
CA GLN A 588 28.58 -1.02 7.45
C GLN A 588 27.20 -1.70 7.43
N ILE A 589 26.18 -1.02 6.88
CA ILE A 589 24.80 -1.52 6.90
C ILE A 589 24.65 -2.72 5.96
N SER A 590 25.24 -2.68 4.75
CA SER A 590 25.15 -3.81 3.80
C SER A 590 25.95 -5.05 4.24
N THR A 591 26.99 -4.90 5.06
CA THR A 591 27.73 -6.03 5.64
C THR A 591 26.88 -6.82 6.64
N VAL A 592 26.08 -6.12 7.47
CA VAL A 592 25.25 -6.75 8.51
C VAL A 592 23.89 -7.20 7.97
N TYR A 593 23.22 -6.33 7.22
CA TYR A 593 21.83 -6.54 6.77
C TYR A 593 21.71 -7.02 5.31
N GLY A 594 22.84 -7.18 4.62
CA GLY A 594 22.90 -7.50 3.20
C GLY A 594 22.61 -6.28 2.32
N LYS A 595 23.08 -6.33 1.06
CA LYS A 595 22.91 -5.22 0.09
C LYS A 595 21.45 -4.78 -0.05
N GLN A 596 20.51 -5.74 -0.04
CA GLN A 596 19.08 -5.52 -0.20
C GLN A 596 18.44 -4.56 0.81
N ALA A 597 19.08 -4.34 1.97
CA ALA A 597 18.61 -3.41 2.98
C ALA A 597 19.01 -1.95 2.71
N VAL A 598 19.94 -1.70 1.78
CA VAL A 598 20.55 -0.39 1.50
C VAL A 598 20.10 0.14 0.13
N VAL A 599 19.24 1.16 0.17
CA VAL A 599 18.87 1.99 -0.97
C VAL A 599 19.75 3.25 -0.97
N VAL A 600 20.20 3.72 -2.14
CA VAL A 600 20.85 5.03 -2.26
C VAL A 600 19.95 6.00 -3.03
N SER A 601 19.63 7.14 -2.42
CA SER A 601 18.92 8.24 -3.07
C SER A 601 19.92 9.11 -3.83
N ILE A 602 19.78 9.16 -5.16
CA ILE A 602 20.57 10.02 -6.03
C ILE A 602 19.70 11.18 -6.48
N ASP A 603 20.16 12.40 -6.20
CA ASP A 603 19.46 13.66 -6.49
C ASP A 603 20.25 14.47 -7.54
N PRO A 604 20.14 14.14 -8.84
CA PRO A 604 20.88 14.80 -9.89
C PRO A 604 20.14 16.02 -10.46
N ARG A 605 20.92 16.94 -11.02
CA ARG A 605 20.46 18.08 -11.80
C ARG A 605 21.10 18.07 -13.18
N ARG A 606 20.35 18.42 -14.21
CA ARG A 606 20.84 18.59 -15.58
C ARG A 606 21.72 19.83 -15.69
N LEU A 607 22.93 19.66 -16.21
CA LEU A 607 23.78 20.73 -16.70
C LEU A 607 24.10 20.47 -18.17
N TYR A 608 23.64 21.35 -19.05
CA TYR A 608 23.91 21.25 -20.48
C TYR A 608 25.37 21.58 -20.79
N VAL A 609 25.96 20.82 -21.71
CA VAL A 609 27.34 21.00 -22.18
C VAL A 609 27.38 21.01 -23.71
N LYS A 610 28.36 21.69 -24.29
CA LYS A 610 28.53 21.87 -25.73
C LYS A 610 29.05 20.60 -26.40
N SER A 611 29.95 19.89 -25.73
CA SER A 611 30.49 18.61 -26.19
C SER A 611 30.78 17.67 -25.01
N PRO A 612 30.95 16.36 -25.26
CA PRO A 612 31.24 15.38 -24.22
C PRO A 612 32.50 15.66 -23.38
N GLU A 613 33.45 16.42 -23.92
CA GLU A 613 34.77 16.69 -23.36
C GLU A 613 34.83 17.95 -22.48
N GLU A 614 33.73 18.70 -22.35
CA GLU A 614 33.66 19.91 -21.51
C GLU A 614 33.74 19.60 -20.00
N VAL A 615 33.44 18.35 -19.60
CA VAL A 615 33.56 17.85 -18.23
C VAL A 615 34.29 16.50 -18.22
N GLU A 616 34.96 16.18 -17.11
CA GLU A 616 35.65 14.89 -16.91
C GLU A 616 34.68 13.71 -16.65
N PHE A 617 33.42 14.01 -16.38
CA PHE A 617 32.37 13.06 -16.01
C PHE A 617 31.55 12.57 -17.21
N LYS A 618 30.84 11.45 -17.03
CA LYS A 618 30.01 10.87 -18.08
C LYS A 618 28.88 11.80 -18.51
N THR A 619 28.96 12.24 -19.76
CA THR A 619 27.90 12.99 -20.45
C THR A 619 26.96 12.04 -21.23
N VAL A 620 25.74 12.51 -21.47
CA VAL A 620 24.71 11.83 -22.26
C VAL A 620 24.34 12.69 -23.46
N LYS A 621 24.25 12.08 -24.65
CA LYS A 621 23.62 12.70 -25.82
C LYS A 621 22.10 12.60 -25.68
N LEU A 622 21.43 13.73 -25.62
CA LEU A 622 19.98 13.81 -25.43
C LEU A 622 19.21 13.29 -26.65
N ARG A 623 18.05 12.66 -26.40
CA ARG A 623 17.11 12.26 -27.46
C ARG A 623 16.36 13.44 -28.09
N SER A 624 16.17 14.50 -27.33
CA SER A 624 15.54 15.75 -27.77
C SER A 624 16.43 16.91 -27.32
N PRO A 625 16.67 17.93 -28.17
CA PRO A 625 17.53 19.05 -27.79
C PRO A 625 17.04 19.77 -26.54
N GLY A 626 17.97 20.35 -25.78
CA GLY A 626 17.67 21.23 -24.66
C GLY A 626 16.95 22.52 -25.08
N PRO A 627 16.51 23.35 -24.12
CA PRO A 627 15.75 24.58 -24.36
C PRO A 627 16.42 25.58 -25.32
N HIS A 628 17.73 25.52 -25.49
CA HIS A 628 18.52 26.38 -26.39
C HIS A 628 19.22 25.58 -27.50
N GLY A 629 18.79 24.33 -27.76
CA GLY A 629 19.34 23.47 -28.80
C GLY A 629 20.53 22.61 -28.34
N GLU A 630 20.77 22.49 -27.04
CA GLU A 630 21.88 21.71 -26.49
C GLU A 630 21.68 20.21 -26.74
N HIS A 631 22.74 19.50 -27.15
CA HIS A 631 22.66 18.07 -27.48
C HIS A 631 23.28 17.14 -26.43
N TYR A 632 24.02 17.70 -25.46
CA TYR A 632 24.70 16.92 -24.43
C TYR A 632 24.36 17.46 -23.03
N VAL A 633 24.27 16.55 -22.07
CA VAL A 633 23.99 16.86 -20.66
C VAL A 633 24.93 16.08 -19.75
N TRP A 634 25.37 16.72 -18.68
CA TRP A 634 25.97 16.10 -17.51
C TRP A 634 24.95 16.15 -16.36
N TYR A 635 24.75 15.03 -15.69
CA TYR A 635 23.85 14.92 -14.54
C TYR A 635 24.65 15.09 -13.25
N GLN A 636 24.82 16.33 -12.79
CA GLN A 636 25.56 16.64 -11.58
C GLN A 636 24.78 16.19 -10.34
N CYS A 637 25.42 15.43 -9.44
CA CYS A 637 24.79 15.06 -8.17
C CYS A 637 24.75 16.22 -7.18
N THR A 638 23.75 16.19 -6.30
CA THR A 638 23.61 17.16 -5.21
C THR A 638 23.57 16.51 -3.84
N VAL A 639 23.79 17.32 -2.81
CA VAL A 639 23.66 16.96 -1.40
C VAL A 639 22.80 17.99 -0.66
N ASN A 640 22.55 17.76 0.63
CA ASN A 640 21.76 18.63 1.49
C ASN A 640 20.33 18.85 0.99
N GLY A 641 19.75 17.87 0.29
CA GLY A 641 18.41 17.91 -0.30
C GLY A 641 18.34 18.88 -1.48
N GLY A 642 19.04 18.57 -2.58
CA GLY A 642 19.03 19.38 -3.80
C GLY A 642 19.83 20.68 -3.78
N ARG A 643 20.27 21.16 -2.61
CA ARG A 643 20.76 22.54 -2.40
C ARG A 643 22.21 22.79 -2.76
N GLU A 644 23.08 21.78 -2.66
CA GLU A 644 24.52 21.90 -2.90
C GLU A 644 24.94 20.94 -4.03
N GLY A 645 25.47 21.46 -5.14
CA GLY A 645 26.03 20.64 -6.22
C GLY A 645 27.42 20.11 -5.86
N ARG A 646 27.72 18.87 -6.24
CA ARG A 646 29.01 18.20 -5.97
C ARG A 646 29.77 17.92 -7.27
N PRO A 647 31.12 17.82 -7.23
CA PRO A 647 31.94 17.48 -8.40
C PRO A 647 31.90 15.96 -8.64
N ILE A 648 30.72 15.42 -8.94
CA ILE A 648 30.49 14.00 -9.29
C ILE A 648 29.21 13.86 -10.10
N GLY A 649 29.25 13.07 -11.18
CA GLY A 649 28.07 12.76 -11.98
C GLY A 649 27.24 11.59 -11.43
N ALA A 650 25.98 11.53 -11.83
CA ALA A 650 25.04 10.47 -11.42
C ALA A 650 25.55 9.07 -11.83
N TYR A 651 26.24 8.97 -12.97
CA TYR A 651 26.86 7.74 -13.44
C TYR A 651 27.98 7.26 -12.50
N GLU A 652 28.92 8.15 -12.17
CA GLU A 652 30.06 7.84 -11.30
C GLU A 652 29.59 7.49 -9.88
N LEU A 653 28.62 8.24 -9.35
CA LEU A 653 27.99 7.95 -8.07
C LEU A 653 27.33 6.57 -8.08
N ALA A 654 26.50 6.27 -9.07
CA ALA A 654 25.79 4.99 -9.18
C ALA A 654 26.74 3.79 -9.24
N LYS A 655 27.85 3.89 -9.99
CA LYS A 655 28.91 2.86 -10.02
C LYS A 655 29.59 2.70 -8.65
N ALA A 656 30.00 3.81 -8.03
CA ALA A 656 30.70 3.79 -6.74
C ALA A 656 29.85 3.17 -5.63
N VAL A 657 28.55 3.52 -5.52
CA VAL A 657 27.70 3.02 -4.44
C VAL A 657 27.30 1.55 -4.61
N GLU A 658 27.14 1.09 -5.85
CA GLU A 658 27.00 -0.35 -6.17
C GLU A 658 28.23 -1.15 -5.71
N GLU A 659 29.42 -0.64 -6.03
CA GLU A 659 30.69 -1.25 -5.64
C GLU A 659 30.83 -1.26 -4.12
N LEU A 660 30.55 -0.14 -3.43
CA LEU A 660 30.58 -0.02 -1.96
C LEU A 660 29.65 -1.02 -1.25
N GLY A 661 28.38 -1.14 -1.68
CA GLY A 661 27.44 -2.09 -1.06
C GLY A 661 25.95 -1.84 -1.25
N ALA A 662 25.53 -0.79 -1.96
CA ALA A 662 24.12 -0.54 -2.22
C ALA A 662 23.47 -1.72 -2.96
N GLY A 663 22.22 -2.04 -2.62
CA GLY A 663 21.41 -3.07 -3.29
C GLY A 663 20.29 -2.50 -4.16
N GLU A 664 20.02 -1.20 -4.11
CA GLU A 664 19.01 -0.54 -4.93
C GLU A 664 19.32 0.97 -5.04
N ILE A 665 19.01 1.58 -6.18
CA ILE A 665 19.13 3.04 -6.39
C ILE A 665 17.73 3.64 -6.49
N LEU A 666 17.44 4.62 -5.63
CA LEU A 666 16.35 5.56 -5.81
C LEU A 666 16.85 6.73 -6.64
N LEU A 667 16.45 6.79 -7.91
CA LEU A 667 16.93 7.80 -8.86
C LEU A 667 15.88 8.89 -9.03
N ASN A 668 16.05 9.98 -8.30
CA ASN A 668 15.23 11.19 -8.44
C ASN A 668 15.72 12.02 -9.65
N CYS A 669 15.02 13.11 -9.95
CA CYS A 669 15.45 14.08 -10.94
C CYS A 669 14.94 15.47 -10.53
N ILE A 670 15.85 16.37 -10.12
CA ILE A 670 15.50 17.69 -9.59
C ILE A 670 14.70 18.50 -10.61
N ASP A 671 15.06 18.41 -11.88
CA ASP A 671 14.44 19.18 -12.97
C ASP A 671 13.05 18.67 -13.36
N CYS A 672 12.73 17.41 -13.05
CA CYS A 672 11.40 16.81 -13.27
C CYS A 672 10.51 16.86 -12.03
N ASP A 673 11.05 17.21 -10.85
CA ASP A 673 10.30 17.13 -9.61
C ASP A 673 9.14 18.15 -9.54
N GLY A 674 8.01 17.72 -9.01
CA GLY A 674 6.75 18.47 -9.01
C GLY A 674 6.08 18.71 -10.39
N GLN A 675 6.79 18.55 -11.52
CA GLN A 675 6.32 19.01 -12.84
C GLN A 675 5.17 18.20 -13.43
N GLY A 676 5.07 16.91 -13.08
CA GLY A 676 4.02 16.01 -13.59
C GLY A 676 4.08 15.74 -15.10
N GLN A 677 5.22 15.97 -15.76
CA GLN A 677 5.40 15.82 -17.22
C GLN A 677 6.06 14.50 -17.66
N GLY A 678 6.23 13.54 -16.74
CA GLY A 678 6.91 12.28 -16.99
C GLY A 678 8.29 12.20 -16.32
N PHE A 679 8.85 10.99 -16.30
CA PHE A 679 10.17 10.71 -15.74
C PHE A 679 11.29 11.09 -16.71
N ASP A 680 12.51 11.32 -16.21
CA ASP A 680 13.68 11.52 -17.06
C ASP A 680 14.17 10.19 -17.68
N ILE A 681 13.68 9.89 -18.87
CA ILE A 681 14.00 8.65 -19.60
C ILE A 681 15.49 8.55 -19.97
N ASP A 682 16.18 9.67 -20.22
CA ASP A 682 17.60 9.65 -20.63
C ASP A 682 18.52 9.44 -19.40
N LEU A 683 18.21 10.08 -18.27
CA LEU A 683 18.85 9.82 -16.98
C LEU A 683 18.62 8.39 -16.49
N ILE A 684 17.36 7.93 -16.48
CA ILE A 684 17.03 6.59 -15.97
C ILE A 684 17.72 5.53 -16.82
N ARG A 685 17.73 5.70 -18.15
CA ARG A 685 18.47 4.79 -19.02
C ARG A 685 19.98 4.83 -18.78
N LEU A 686 20.60 6.01 -18.62
CA LEU A 686 22.02 6.14 -18.29
C LEU A 686 22.37 5.28 -17.07
N ILE A 687 21.58 5.35 -16.00
CA ILE A 687 21.88 4.63 -14.75
C ILE A 687 21.52 3.15 -14.87
N THR A 688 20.37 2.78 -15.46
CA THR A 688 20.02 1.36 -15.64
C THR A 688 21.02 0.63 -16.52
N ASP A 689 21.57 1.28 -17.53
CA ASP A 689 22.55 0.68 -18.45
C ASP A 689 23.97 0.63 -17.81
N ALA A 690 24.21 1.31 -16.68
CA ALA A 690 25.51 1.41 -16.00
C ALA A 690 25.72 0.41 -14.83
N VAL A 691 24.66 0.15 -14.06
CA VAL A 691 24.72 -0.72 -12.86
C VAL A 691 24.09 -2.09 -13.10
N SER A 692 24.35 -3.02 -12.19
CA SER A 692 23.72 -4.35 -12.07
C SER A 692 22.70 -4.45 -10.92
N ILE A 693 22.64 -3.48 -10.02
CA ILE A 693 21.57 -3.40 -9.00
C ILE A 693 20.24 -2.85 -9.56
N PRO A 694 19.09 -3.17 -8.95
CA PRO A 694 17.80 -2.53 -9.23
C PRO A 694 17.83 -0.98 -9.17
N VAL A 695 17.07 -0.35 -10.07
CA VAL A 695 16.88 1.11 -10.12
C VAL A 695 15.39 1.43 -10.06
N ILE A 696 15.01 2.33 -9.14
CA ILE A 696 13.68 2.93 -8.99
C ILE A 696 13.68 4.26 -9.74
N ALA A 697 12.77 4.42 -10.71
CA ALA A 697 12.49 5.70 -11.35
C ALA A 697 11.69 6.61 -10.42
N SER A 698 12.12 7.86 -10.21
CA SER A 698 11.45 8.83 -9.34
C SER A 698 11.48 10.25 -9.95
N SER A 699 10.67 11.15 -9.39
CA SER A 699 10.39 12.52 -9.84
C SER A 699 9.72 12.63 -11.24
N GLY A 700 8.66 13.45 -11.32
CA GLY A 700 7.97 13.79 -12.59
C GLY A 700 6.74 12.98 -12.97
N ALA A 701 6.41 11.91 -12.23
CA ALA A 701 5.16 11.17 -12.41
C ALA A 701 3.92 12.09 -12.31
N GLY A 702 2.97 11.90 -13.23
CA GLY A 702 1.83 12.81 -13.44
C GLY A 702 0.55 12.09 -13.90
N ALA A 703 0.70 11.08 -14.74
CA ALA A 703 -0.37 10.23 -15.24
C ALA A 703 0.05 8.75 -15.25
N VAL A 704 -0.88 7.82 -15.51
CA VAL A 704 -0.62 6.37 -15.56
C VAL A 704 0.37 6.03 -16.68
N GLU A 705 0.26 6.75 -17.79
CA GLU A 705 1.04 6.61 -19.00
C GLU A 705 2.53 6.82 -18.76
N HIS A 706 2.92 7.63 -17.77
CA HIS A 706 4.33 7.87 -17.44
C HIS A 706 4.99 6.63 -16.83
N PHE A 707 4.23 5.79 -16.10
CA PHE A 707 4.72 4.52 -15.57
C PHE A 707 4.92 3.50 -16.70
N SER A 708 3.94 3.38 -17.60
CA SER A 708 4.07 2.52 -18.77
C SER A 708 5.19 2.96 -19.71
N GLU A 709 5.39 4.27 -19.89
CA GLU A 709 6.51 4.80 -20.66
C GLU A 709 7.86 4.39 -20.05
N VAL A 710 8.07 4.62 -18.75
CA VAL A 710 9.37 4.34 -18.13
C VAL A 710 9.67 2.83 -18.11
N PHE A 711 8.68 1.98 -17.85
CA PHE A 711 8.84 0.53 -17.89
C PHE A 711 9.05 -0.06 -19.30
N GLN A 712 8.57 0.61 -20.35
CA GLN A 712 8.77 0.20 -21.75
C GLN A 712 10.07 0.75 -22.36
N LYS A 713 10.47 1.99 -22.01
CA LYS A 713 11.61 2.69 -22.61
C LYS A 713 12.95 2.51 -21.86
N THR A 714 12.92 1.92 -20.65
CA THR A 714 14.10 1.75 -19.78
C THR A 714 14.11 0.37 -19.10
N SER A 715 15.23 0.01 -18.48
CA SER A 715 15.33 -1.20 -17.66
C SER A 715 14.98 -0.96 -16.18
N ALA A 716 14.20 0.09 -15.86
CA ALA A 716 13.79 0.39 -14.48
C ALA A 716 13.06 -0.79 -13.83
N SER A 717 13.43 -1.11 -12.59
CA SER A 717 12.87 -2.22 -11.81
C SER A 717 11.59 -1.82 -11.07
N ALA A 718 11.45 -0.55 -10.75
CA ALA A 718 10.32 0.05 -10.07
C ALA A 718 10.13 1.50 -10.52
N ALA A 719 8.95 2.06 -10.24
CA ALA A 719 8.69 3.49 -10.38
C ALA A 719 7.96 4.01 -9.13
N LEU A 720 8.36 5.19 -8.67
CA LEU A 720 7.91 5.81 -7.43
C LEU A 720 7.15 7.10 -7.73
N ALA A 721 6.08 7.34 -6.97
CA ALA A 721 5.44 8.65 -6.91
C ALA A 721 4.90 8.98 -5.52
N ALA A 722 4.78 10.28 -5.25
CA ALA A 722 4.20 10.83 -4.01
C ALA A 722 2.94 11.66 -4.33
N GLY A 723 3.14 12.85 -4.90
CA GLY A 723 2.11 13.87 -5.08
C GLY A 723 0.81 13.42 -5.75
N ILE A 724 0.88 12.64 -6.83
CA ILE A 724 -0.30 12.19 -7.59
C ILE A 724 -1.18 11.21 -6.79
N PHE A 725 -0.59 10.45 -5.87
CA PHE A 725 -1.30 9.53 -4.98
C PHE A 725 -1.88 10.30 -3.79
N HIS A 726 -1.12 11.21 -3.16
CA HIS A 726 -1.63 12.11 -2.11
C HIS A 726 -2.90 12.86 -2.57
N ARG A 727 -2.89 13.39 -3.79
CA ARG A 727 -4.00 14.20 -4.36
C ARG A 727 -5.11 13.35 -5.01
N ARG A 728 -4.98 12.01 -5.01
CA ARG A 728 -5.90 11.05 -5.65
C ARG A 728 -6.16 11.34 -7.14
N GLU A 729 -5.19 11.95 -7.81
CA GLU A 729 -5.22 12.24 -9.25
C GLU A 729 -5.02 10.94 -10.05
N VAL A 730 -4.12 10.09 -9.55
CA VAL A 730 -3.86 8.75 -10.06
C VAL A 730 -4.02 7.75 -8.92
N TRP A 731 -4.59 6.59 -9.21
CA TRP A 731 -4.76 5.50 -8.24
C TRP A 731 -3.75 4.40 -8.55
N VAL A 732 -3.12 3.84 -7.51
CA VAL A 732 -2.06 2.83 -7.66
C VAL A 732 -2.55 1.61 -8.46
N PHE A 733 -3.73 1.06 -8.13
CA PHE A 733 -4.32 -0.06 -8.87
C PHE A 733 -4.49 0.18 -10.39
N LYS A 734 -4.66 1.42 -10.85
CA LYS A 734 -4.74 1.73 -12.29
C LYS A 734 -3.40 1.59 -12.99
N ILE A 735 -2.30 1.86 -12.29
CA ILE A 735 -0.95 1.66 -12.80
C ILE A 735 -0.64 0.17 -12.85
N ILE A 736 -0.98 -0.57 -11.79
CA ILE A 736 -0.77 -2.03 -11.73
C ILE A 736 -1.56 -2.76 -12.82
N TYR A 737 -2.78 -2.32 -13.13
CA TYR A 737 -3.57 -2.92 -14.22
C TYR A 737 -3.02 -2.60 -15.63
N ALA A 738 -2.22 -1.55 -15.78
CA ALA A 738 -1.71 -1.08 -17.07
C ALA A 738 -0.34 -1.66 -17.46
N ASN A 739 0.32 -2.44 -16.59
CA ASN A 739 1.73 -2.85 -16.72
C ASN A 739 1.95 -4.34 -16.38
#